data_AF-E6TR46-F1
#
_entry.id   AF-E6TR46-F1
#
_cell.length_a   1.000
_cell.length_b   1.000
_cell.length_c   1.000
_cell.angle_alpha   90.00
_cell.angle_beta   90.00
_cell.angle_gamma   90.00
#
_symmetry.space_group_name_H-M   'P 1'
#
loop_
_entity.id
_entity.type
_entity.pdbx_description
1 polymer ?
#
loop_
_entity_poly.entity_id
_entity_poly.type
_entity_poly.pdbx_seq_one_letter_code
_entity_poly.pdbx_strand_id
1 'polypeptide(L)'
;MQAKKAIIMFLSFVLFFHLITPFSVVVATQGSLLELEEDLITSTSENNRLIESDSINNIFSSKEIGIKENKEIESTKNNNDDVKEDSELEVRNHQDQVSYESPDSDEDKVIVLFKNQANKDLITNAKGTIHHEFKNIPALAISIPHQAIEGLKNNPNVISVEENKSHVFQRQTVDWGIERVQAPLAWENGFTGKGVKVAIIDTGIDTTHSDLDIAGCFSATNAPTCEDSDGHGTHVAGIIGARDNDVGVVGIAPEASIYAARVSNLEGEIWSADIIAAVDWAISEGVDIINMSLGSSEYSSILDHALTKANNEGILLVAAAGNDNKSPVNYPAALPHVIAVSATDKNDKLASFSNIGNEIEVSAPGTSIPSTFINNSYATMSGTSMAAPHVSGVLALMIEANPDLDHVELRKLMHANSMDIGPEGKDHYFGYGLVQFTIEDEETTDVLPAEPTNLQVSKVGSKNINLSWDTVNNADTYLVSVTDFAEFEVDVPEIQLDFLLPNTTYEIKVAAINSYGSSKKASIEVMTLIASTEVHSKNITSNSIELYWSKNSDATYYELYRDNVLIYMGTETQFKDIDLKPDTNYHYYLIAKNTVNKSEPSTQITVKTSNKTSLDTEELIQFQEDLMRLGFLNNSDVNGEFNIETEVAIRDFQEYYGLVATGMITTDTKVKIQEILSSPLRNGQHHDSAIQLKINLSFLDFHVSNNPTTYYGPTTERKVREFQEKYGLRVNGIADEITLKKIESLINSPMALGTYRKDVITLKNNLAILGFHISNNPTTYYGPTTERVVREFQDYYGLEVTGIASQETLEKIEEILSSPLRNGQHDEGAIQLKINLSLLGFHISNNPTTHYGPTTERKVREFQQVNGLKVNGIADKVTLKTIQELLSTTMALGTHSQEVVTLKNNLATLGFHISNNPTTYYGPITEQVVREFQRYYGLKMTGVASQETLNKIESVLSSPLRNGQHHESAIQLKINLSLLGFHVSNNPTTYYGPMTERRVREFQSAHGLIVNGIADEITLAKIAELL
;
A
#
# COMPACT_ATOMS: atom_id res chain seq x y z
N MET A 1 -19.82 31.58 35.88
CA MET A 1 -21.27 31.31 35.76
C MET A 1 -21.46 30.14 34.81
N GLN A 2 -22.07 29.02 35.21
CA GLN A 2 -22.53 28.01 34.25
C GLN A 2 -23.94 28.42 33.75
N ALA A 3 -23.99 29.22 32.70
CA ALA A 3 -25.22 29.53 31.97
C ALA A 3 -24.88 29.52 30.47
N LYS A 4 -25.29 28.52 29.67
CA LYS A 4 -26.64 27.99 29.37
C LYS A 4 -27.37 28.81 28.30
N LYS A 5 -27.79 28.11 27.25
CA LYS A 5 -29.21 28.02 26.94
C LYS A 5 -29.74 26.71 27.55
N ALA A 6 -30.92 26.61 28.14
CA ALA A 6 -31.58 27.35 29.25
C ALA A 6 -32.89 26.58 29.57
N ILE A 7 -33.50 26.74 30.77
CA ILE A 7 -34.80 26.11 31.17
C ILE A 7 -34.68 24.55 31.28
N ILE A 8 -35.36 23.73 32.11
CA ILE A 8 -36.16 23.76 33.36
C ILE A 8 -36.11 22.30 33.92
N MET A 9 -36.33 21.83 35.17
CA MET A 9 -36.64 22.25 36.56
C MET A 9 -36.07 21.10 37.47
N PHE A 10 -36.19 20.99 38.81
CA PHE A 10 -36.15 21.88 39.99
C PHE A 10 -36.22 20.95 41.26
N LEU A 11 -35.90 21.44 42.47
CA LEU A 11 -35.73 20.68 43.74
C LEU A 11 -34.53 19.69 43.75
N SER A 12 -33.80 19.33 44.83
CA SER A 12 -33.57 19.71 46.26
C SER A 12 -32.83 18.49 46.87
N PHE A 13 -31.95 18.50 47.90
CA PHE A 13 -31.44 19.54 48.80
C PHE A 13 -30.02 19.17 49.35
N VAL A 14 -29.41 20.09 50.10
CA VAL A 14 -28.00 20.21 50.58
C VAL A 14 -27.48 19.13 51.58
N LEU A 15 -26.13 19.09 51.77
CA LEU A 15 -25.27 18.52 52.87
C LEU A 15 -24.47 17.23 52.57
N PHE A 16 -23.23 16.97 53.08
CA PHE A 16 -22.09 17.82 53.54
C PHE A 16 -20.81 16.94 53.77
N PHE A 17 -19.60 17.46 53.48
CA PHE A 17 -18.24 17.05 53.93
C PHE A 17 -17.72 15.57 53.88
N HIS A 18 -16.67 15.39 53.04
CA HIS A 18 -15.37 14.72 53.30
C HIS A 18 -15.16 13.72 54.48
N LEU A 19 -14.69 12.48 54.19
CA LEU A 19 -13.35 11.93 54.56
C LEU A 19 -13.21 10.39 54.35
N ILE A 20 -12.17 9.96 53.60
CA ILE A 20 -11.26 8.77 53.73
C ILE A 20 -11.82 7.32 53.87
N THR A 21 -11.06 6.36 53.31
CA THR A 21 -11.18 4.88 53.22
C THR A 21 -10.94 4.12 54.57
N PRO A 22 -10.97 2.75 54.73
CA PRO A 22 -10.91 1.64 53.73
C PRO A 22 -11.72 0.31 53.96
N PHE A 23 -11.71 -0.57 52.93
CA PHE A 23 -11.92 -2.06 52.93
C PHE A 23 -13.31 -2.65 53.31
N SER A 24 -13.64 -3.97 53.26
CA SER A 24 -13.47 -5.15 52.35
C SER A 24 -14.33 -6.34 52.95
N VAL A 25 -14.34 -7.67 52.67
CA VAL A 25 -13.62 -8.69 51.84
C VAL A 25 -14.47 -10.03 51.79
N VAL A 26 -14.10 -11.07 50.98
CA VAL A 26 -14.50 -12.54 51.08
C VAL A 26 -15.96 -12.96 50.70
N VAL A 27 -16.28 -14.09 50.02
CA VAL A 27 -15.54 -15.08 49.15
C VAL A 27 -16.49 -16.03 48.35
N ALA A 28 -16.11 -16.40 47.11
CA ALA A 28 -16.25 -17.66 46.30
C ALA A 28 -17.48 -18.64 46.41
N THR A 29 -17.69 -19.70 45.59
CA THR A 29 -16.86 -20.43 44.59
C THR A 29 -17.65 -20.93 43.34
N GLN A 30 -16.97 -20.93 42.18
CA GLN A 30 -16.96 -22.02 41.18
C GLN A 30 -15.61 -21.97 40.43
N GLY A 31 -15.03 -23.11 40.02
CA GLY A 31 -13.64 -23.19 39.50
C GLY A 31 -13.49 -22.90 37.99
N SER A 32 -12.30 -22.98 37.38
CA SER A 32 -10.92 -23.24 37.86
C SER A 32 -9.94 -22.97 36.69
N LEU A 33 -8.82 -22.24 36.83
CA LEU A 33 -7.51 -22.60 37.45
C LEU A 33 -6.76 -23.70 36.68
N LEU A 34 -5.42 -23.70 36.53
CA LEU A 34 -4.32 -22.90 37.13
C LEU A 34 -3.46 -22.24 36.00
N GLU A 35 -2.68 -21.17 36.16
CA GLU A 35 -1.98 -20.53 37.31
C GLU A 35 -0.59 -21.14 37.68
N LEU A 36 0.30 -20.29 38.22
CA LEU A 36 1.74 -20.47 38.40
C LEU A 36 2.11 -21.08 39.77
N GLU A 37 3.29 -21.67 39.90
CA GLU A 37 4.06 -21.66 41.17
C GLU A 37 5.58 -21.87 40.91
N GLU A 38 6.41 -21.48 41.89
CA GLU A 38 7.88 -21.40 41.77
C GLU A 38 8.63 -22.57 42.48
N ASP A 39 9.96 -22.57 42.32
CA ASP A 39 10.98 -23.14 43.21
C ASP A 39 11.20 -24.67 43.42
N LEU A 40 12.33 -25.10 42.81
CA LEU A 40 13.48 -25.79 43.43
C LEU A 40 13.37 -27.25 44.01
N ILE A 41 14.26 -28.09 43.41
CA ILE A 41 15.12 -29.12 44.04
C ILE A 41 14.68 -30.62 44.03
N THR A 42 15.65 -31.47 43.60
CA THR A 42 15.78 -32.95 43.66
C THR A 42 14.86 -33.87 42.82
N SER A 43 15.43 -34.40 41.72
CA SER A 43 15.73 -35.82 41.43
C SER A 43 14.85 -36.94 42.08
N THR A 44 14.46 -38.04 41.41
CA THR A 44 15.14 -38.90 40.40
C THR A 44 14.14 -39.77 39.58
N SER A 45 14.55 -40.29 38.41
CA SER A 45 14.23 -41.63 37.82
C SER A 45 12.75 -42.12 37.68
N GLU A 46 12.31 -42.84 36.64
CA GLU A 46 12.95 -43.41 35.44
C GLU A 46 11.88 -43.92 34.43
N ASN A 47 12.21 -43.91 33.13
CA ASN A 47 11.85 -44.88 32.08
C ASN A 47 10.39 -45.27 31.71
N ASN A 48 10.23 -45.54 30.40
CA ASN A 48 9.28 -46.46 29.73
C ASN A 48 7.80 -46.06 29.56
N ARG A 49 7.12 -46.38 28.43
CA ARG A 49 7.51 -46.73 27.03
C ARG A 49 6.22 -47.00 26.21
N LEU A 50 6.08 -46.43 25.00
CA LEU A 50 5.41 -47.04 23.80
C LEU A 50 3.87 -47.32 23.95
N ILE A 51 3.02 -47.62 22.94
CA ILE A 51 3.06 -47.60 21.45
C ILE A 51 1.59 -47.60 20.92
N GLU A 52 1.31 -46.99 19.74
CA GLU A 52 0.16 -47.25 18.81
C GLU A 52 -1.30 -47.16 19.34
N SER A 53 -2.39 -47.08 18.53
CA SER A 53 -2.61 -46.76 17.10
C SER A 53 -4.09 -46.36 16.84
N ASP A 54 -4.31 -45.65 15.72
CA ASP A 54 -5.51 -45.44 14.88
C ASP A 54 -6.86 -46.15 15.18
N SER A 55 -7.99 -45.43 14.93
CA SER A 55 -9.10 -45.82 14.01
C SER A 55 -10.57 -45.56 14.46
N ILE A 56 -11.23 -44.59 13.78
CA ILE A 56 -12.48 -44.76 13.00
C ILE A 56 -13.88 -44.99 13.69
N ASN A 57 -14.79 -44.03 13.43
CA ASN A 57 -16.26 -44.09 13.24
C ASN A 57 -17.32 -44.37 14.36
N ASN A 58 -18.05 -43.28 14.71
CA ASN A 58 -19.47 -43.02 14.34
C ASN A 58 -20.65 -43.59 15.19
N ILE A 59 -21.83 -42.93 15.02
CA ILE A 59 -23.21 -43.28 15.41
C ILE A 59 -23.64 -43.03 16.87
N PHE A 60 -24.60 -42.10 17.08
CA PHE A 60 -25.98 -42.41 17.54
C PHE A 60 -26.94 -41.21 17.42
N SER A 61 -28.26 -41.47 17.41
CA SER A 61 -29.32 -40.46 17.20
C SER A 61 -30.68 -40.83 17.82
N SER A 62 -31.44 -39.81 18.25
CA SER A 62 -32.90 -39.73 18.42
C SER A 62 -33.65 -40.57 19.49
N LYS A 63 -34.45 -39.87 20.33
CA LYS A 63 -35.94 -39.96 20.49
C LYS A 63 -36.41 -39.01 21.61
N GLU A 64 -37.57 -38.35 21.56
CA GLU A 64 -38.93 -38.94 21.60
C GLU A 64 -40.02 -38.14 20.83
N ILE A 65 -41.29 -38.56 20.94
CA ILE A 65 -42.42 -38.23 20.03
C ILE A 65 -43.74 -38.08 20.82
N GLY A 66 -44.67 -37.23 20.36
CA GLY A 66 -46.09 -37.23 20.77
C GLY A 66 -47.04 -36.87 19.61
N ILE A 67 -48.13 -37.62 19.41
CA ILE A 67 -49.05 -37.54 18.25
C ILE A 67 -50.51 -37.83 18.65
N LYS A 68 -51.49 -37.20 17.97
CA LYS A 68 -52.85 -37.69 17.62
C LYS A 68 -53.50 -36.77 16.56
N GLU A 69 -53.92 -37.25 15.38
CA GLU A 69 -55.24 -37.84 15.02
C GLU A 69 -56.41 -36.83 15.15
N ASN A 70 -57.34 -36.59 14.20
CA ASN A 70 -57.93 -37.31 13.02
C ASN A 70 -58.61 -36.27 12.06
N LYS A 71 -59.21 -36.50 10.85
CA LYS A 71 -59.22 -37.53 9.76
C LYS A 71 -60.35 -37.13 8.72
N GLU A 72 -60.42 -37.77 7.54
CA GLU A 72 -61.59 -37.83 6.57
C GLU A 72 -61.84 -36.59 5.67
N ILE A 73 -62.45 -36.64 4.45
CA ILE A 73 -62.45 -37.60 3.30
C ILE A 73 -63.03 -36.93 2.00
N GLU A 74 -62.83 -37.54 0.82
CA GLU A 74 -63.55 -37.38 -0.49
C GLU A 74 -63.35 -36.18 -1.48
N SER A 75 -62.76 -36.54 -2.65
CA SER A 75 -63.09 -36.19 -4.07
C SER A 75 -63.70 -34.83 -4.48
N THR A 76 -63.19 -34.16 -5.54
CA THR A 76 -63.49 -34.50 -6.96
C THR A 76 -62.56 -33.73 -7.95
N LYS A 77 -62.73 -33.94 -9.28
CA LYS A 77 -62.02 -33.19 -10.36
C LYS A 77 -62.87 -32.04 -10.91
N ASN A 78 -62.24 -30.92 -11.30
CA ASN A 78 -62.13 -30.51 -12.71
C ASN A 78 -61.31 -29.23 -12.91
N ASN A 79 -61.05 -28.92 -14.19
CA ASN A 79 -60.14 -27.91 -14.73
C ASN A 79 -60.45 -26.45 -14.34
N ASN A 80 -59.42 -25.61 -14.56
CA ASN A 80 -59.41 -24.20 -14.97
C ASN A 80 -60.76 -23.56 -15.35
N ASP A 81 -60.97 -22.30 -14.94
CA ASP A 81 -60.64 -21.14 -15.78
C ASP A 81 -60.49 -19.84 -14.94
N ASP A 82 -59.72 -18.89 -15.48
CA ASP A 82 -59.71 -17.41 -15.29
C ASP A 82 -59.57 -16.65 -13.93
N VAL A 83 -58.65 -15.66 -14.00
CA VAL A 83 -58.66 -14.28 -13.43
C VAL A 83 -58.35 -14.00 -11.93
N LYS A 84 -57.16 -13.38 -11.74
CA LYS A 84 -56.73 -12.24 -10.87
C LYS A 84 -57.59 -11.73 -9.69
N GLU A 85 -56.87 -11.41 -8.59
CA GLU A 85 -56.97 -10.20 -7.71
C GLU A 85 -58.28 -9.94 -6.91
N ASP A 86 -58.29 -9.33 -5.72
CA ASP A 86 -57.24 -8.97 -4.73
C ASP A 86 -57.92 -8.71 -3.36
N SER A 87 -57.17 -8.72 -2.23
CA SER A 87 -57.56 -8.02 -0.98
C SER A 87 -56.50 -8.14 0.15
N GLU A 88 -55.83 -7.05 0.60
CA GLU A 88 -56.18 -6.13 1.73
C GLU A 88 -55.63 -6.56 3.12
N LEU A 89 -55.35 -5.73 4.15
CA LEU A 89 -55.23 -4.26 4.42
C LEU A 89 -54.28 -4.09 5.66
N GLU A 90 -53.91 -2.97 6.30
CA GLU A 90 -54.24 -1.52 6.36
C GLU A 90 -52.91 -0.76 6.70
N VAL A 91 -52.57 0.54 6.47
CA VAL A 91 -53.30 1.82 6.31
C VAL A 91 -54.00 2.24 7.64
N ARG A 92 -54.29 3.49 8.06
CA ARG A 92 -54.08 4.91 7.65
C ARG A 92 -52.80 5.52 8.33
N ASN A 93 -52.18 6.67 7.98
CA ASN A 93 -52.52 7.99 7.37
C ASN A 93 -52.92 9.13 8.33
N HIS A 94 -52.28 10.29 8.16
CA HIS A 94 -52.73 11.71 8.32
C HIS A 94 -51.69 12.59 7.57
N GLN A 95 -51.98 13.75 6.95
CA GLN A 95 -53.24 14.33 6.46
C GLN A 95 -52.92 15.54 5.53
N ASP A 96 -53.65 15.69 4.39
CA ASP A 96 -54.17 16.96 3.79
C ASP A 96 -54.35 16.88 2.24
N GLN A 97 -55.19 17.76 1.67
CA GLN A 97 -55.68 17.70 0.27
C GLN A 97 -55.78 19.09 -0.38
N VAL A 98 -55.68 19.15 -1.72
CA VAL A 98 -56.59 19.80 -2.72
C VAL A 98 -56.16 19.25 -4.10
N SER A 99 -56.80 18.29 -4.77
CA SER A 99 -58.17 18.15 -5.31
C SER A 99 -58.51 19.04 -6.53
N TYR A 100 -58.52 18.43 -7.72
CA TYR A 100 -59.46 18.71 -8.82
C TYR A 100 -59.80 17.39 -9.53
N GLU A 101 -60.99 17.29 -10.14
CA GLU A 101 -61.69 16.03 -10.38
C GLU A 101 -62.53 16.06 -11.67
N SER A 102 -62.79 14.88 -12.28
CA SER A 102 -63.90 14.62 -13.25
C SER A 102 -63.75 15.15 -14.70
N PRO A 103 -64.51 14.63 -15.71
CA PRO A 103 -64.61 13.20 -16.10
C PRO A 103 -64.68 12.93 -17.63
N ASP A 104 -64.58 11.64 -17.99
CA ASP A 104 -65.30 10.89 -19.07
C ASP A 104 -65.34 11.40 -20.54
N SER A 105 -64.81 10.59 -21.46
CA SER A 105 -65.26 10.52 -22.88
C SER A 105 -64.81 9.21 -23.55
N ASP A 106 -65.76 8.42 -24.06
CA ASP A 106 -65.55 7.17 -24.85
C ASP A 106 -65.09 7.45 -26.31
N GLU A 107 -64.17 8.42 -26.48
CA GLU A 107 -63.69 8.92 -27.77
C GLU A 107 -62.15 8.94 -27.86
N ASP A 108 -61.58 8.17 -28.80
CA ASP A 108 -60.14 8.20 -29.06
C ASP A 108 -59.75 9.48 -29.79
N LYS A 109 -58.53 9.98 -29.51
CA LYS A 109 -57.92 11.09 -30.23
C LYS A 109 -57.12 10.53 -31.40
N VAL A 110 -57.51 10.86 -32.63
CA VAL A 110 -56.88 10.35 -33.86
C VAL A 110 -56.62 11.46 -34.88
N ILE A 111 -55.67 11.23 -35.78
CA ILE A 111 -55.41 12.05 -36.96
C ILE A 111 -55.90 11.27 -38.19
N VAL A 112 -56.75 11.89 -38.98
CA VAL A 112 -57.33 11.32 -40.21
C VAL A 112 -56.76 12.04 -41.41
N LEU A 113 -56.04 11.32 -42.28
CA LEU A 113 -55.52 11.83 -43.54
C LEU A 113 -56.46 11.46 -44.69
N PHE A 114 -56.82 12.42 -45.53
CA PHE A 114 -57.74 12.26 -46.66
C PHE A 114 -57.00 12.30 -48.01
N LYS A 115 -57.60 11.75 -49.07
CA LYS A 115 -56.95 11.64 -50.39
C LYS A 115 -56.81 12.95 -51.16
N ASN A 116 -57.68 13.93 -50.93
CA ASN A 116 -57.76 15.15 -51.73
C ASN A 116 -57.89 16.42 -50.87
N GLN A 117 -58.94 16.51 -50.06
CA GLN A 117 -59.22 17.61 -49.12
C GLN A 117 -59.84 17.02 -47.85
N ALA A 118 -59.66 17.71 -46.72
CA ALA A 118 -60.18 17.30 -45.43
C ALA A 118 -61.73 17.28 -45.43
N ASN A 119 -62.34 16.11 -45.20
CA ASN A 119 -63.79 15.97 -45.21
C ASN A 119 -64.35 16.04 -43.78
N LYS A 120 -64.68 17.26 -43.35
CA LYS A 120 -65.24 17.54 -42.01
C LYS A 120 -66.59 16.87 -41.80
N ASP A 121 -67.46 16.90 -42.81
CA ASP A 121 -68.79 16.31 -42.74
C ASP A 121 -68.72 14.80 -42.46
N LEU A 122 -67.72 14.09 -43.00
CA LEU A 122 -67.53 12.66 -42.69
C LEU A 122 -67.29 12.44 -41.19
N ILE A 123 -66.47 13.28 -40.56
CA ILE A 123 -66.16 13.18 -39.13
C ILE A 123 -67.39 13.52 -38.29
N THR A 124 -68.05 14.65 -38.56
CA THR A 124 -69.21 15.09 -37.77
C THR A 124 -70.41 14.16 -37.92
N ASN A 125 -70.63 13.55 -39.10
CA ASN A 125 -71.66 12.52 -39.28
C ASN A 125 -71.33 11.22 -38.52
N ALA A 126 -70.04 10.91 -38.34
CA ALA A 126 -69.56 9.82 -37.49
C ALA A 126 -69.53 10.19 -35.98
N LYS A 127 -70.14 11.32 -35.60
CA LYS A 127 -70.16 11.94 -34.26
C LYS A 127 -68.79 12.41 -33.73
N GLY A 128 -67.75 12.46 -34.57
CA GLY A 128 -66.44 12.95 -34.16
C GLY A 128 -66.40 14.47 -33.98
N THR A 129 -65.65 14.90 -32.97
CA THR A 129 -65.32 16.31 -32.69
C THR A 129 -63.99 16.67 -33.37
N ILE A 130 -63.97 17.72 -34.20
CA ILE A 130 -62.75 18.16 -34.89
C ILE A 130 -62.00 19.18 -34.04
N HIS A 131 -60.78 18.84 -33.62
CA HIS A 131 -59.91 19.72 -32.81
C HIS A 131 -59.01 20.60 -33.68
N HIS A 132 -58.52 20.07 -34.81
CA HIS A 132 -57.66 20.80 -35.73
C HIS A 132 -57.87 20.39 -37.19
N GLU A 133 -57.74 21.36 -38.09
CA GLU A 133 -57.61 21.14 -39.54
C GLU A 133 -56.23 21.62 -39.97
N PHE A 134 -55.43 20.72 -40.54
CA PHE A 134 -54.11 21.06 -41.02
C PHE A 134 -54.22 21.81 -42.36
N LYS A 135 -53.61 23.00 -42.45
CA LYS A 135 -53.80 23.91 -43.60
C LYS A 135 -53.07 23.47 -44.87
N ASN A 136 -52.00 22.68 -44.73
CA ASN A 136 -51.06 22.35 -45.81
C ASN A 136 -51.13 20.89 -46.27
N ILE A 137 -51.84 20.03 -45.51
CA ILE A 137 -52.10 18.63 -45.84
C ILE A 137 -53.59 18.36 -45.61
N PRO A 138 -54.25 17.50 -46.40
CA PRO A 138 -55.69 17.24 -46.28
C PRO A 138 -55.98 16.34 -45.07
N ALA A 139 -55.78 16.83 -43.85
CA ALA A 139 -55.90 16.04 -42.63
C ALA A 139 -56.67 16.78 -41.51
N LEU A 140 -57.26 16.02 -40.60
CA LEU A 140 -57.97 16.50 -39.41
C LEU A 140 -57.45 15.77 -38.16
N ALA A 141 -57.16 16.50 -37.08
CA ALA A 141 -57.01 15.91 -35.75
C ALA A 141 -58.35 16.01 -35.01
N ILE A 142 -58.83 14.89 -34.47
CA ILE A 142 -60.21 14.71 -34.02
C ILE A 142 -60.24 13.90 -32.72
N SER A 143 -61.32 14.03 -31.95
CA SER A 143 -61.82 12.95 -31.08
C SER A 143 -62.97 12.26 -31.81
N ILE A 144 -63.09 10.95 -31.68
CA ILE A 144 -64.20 10.20 -32.28
C ILE A 144 -64.52 8.95 -31.45
N PRO A 145 -65.79 8.56 -31.28
CA PRO A 145 -66.14 7.32 -30.61
C PRO A 145 -65.44 6.11 -31.23
N HIS A 146 -64.80 5.28 -30.39
CA HIS A 146 -63.93 4.17 -30.79
C HIS A 146 -64.51 3.31 -31.94
N GLN A 147 -65.80 2.99 -31.82
CA GLN A 147 -66.56 2.15 -32.75
C GLN A 147 -66.63 2.69 -34.19
N ALA A 148 -66.39 4.00 -34.41
CA ALA A 148 -66.43 4.62 -35.73
C ALA A 148 -65.07 4.61 -36.48
N ILE A 149 -63.96 4.28 -35.80
CA ILE A 149 -62.60 4.35 -36.36
C ILE A 149 -62.42 3.40 -37.55
N GLU A 150 -62.90 2.16 -37.44
CA GLU A 150 -62.88 1.21 -38.57
C GLU A 150 -63.76 1.68 -39.73
N GLY A 151 -64.85 2.40 -39.46
CA GLY A 151 -65.67 3.05 -40.48
C GLY A 151 -64.93 4.16 -41.25
N LEU A 152 -64.01 4.87 -40.59
CA LEU A 152 -63.13 5.85 -41.23
C LEU A 152 -61.99 5.18 -42.00
N LYS A 153 -61.28 4.19 -41.42
CA LYS A 153 -60.20 3.46 -42.10
C LYS A 153 -60.66 2.79 -43.39
N ASN A 154 -61.87 2.22 -43.40
CA ASN A 154 -62.46 1.59 -44.58
C ASN A 154 -63.13 2.59 -45.55
N ASN A 155 -63.10 3.91 -45.29
CA ASN A 155 -63.70 4.89 -46.17
C ASN A 155 -62.82 5.13 -47.41
N PRO A 156 -63.34 5.04 -48.65
CA PRO A 156 -62.54 5.15 -49.86
C PRO A 156 -61.88 6.53 -50.06
N ASN A 157 -62.28 7.58 -49.34
CA ASN A 157 -61.68 8.92 -49.41
C ASN A 157 -60.62 9.19 -48.33
N VAL A 158 -60.45 8.27 -47.36
CA VAL A 158 -59.40 8.32 -46.33
C VAL A 158 -58.16 7.58 -46.85
N ILE A 159 -56.97 8.00 -46.39
CA ILE A 159 -55.68 7.34 -46.58
C ILE A 159 -55.34 6.52 -45.33
N SER A 160 -55.30 7.18 -44.17
CA SER A 160 -55.00 6.57 -42.88
C SER A 160 -55.80 7.21 -41.75
N VAL A 161 -55.95 6.46 -40.67
CA VAL A 161 -56.41 6.94 -39.36
C VAL A 161 -55.39 6.45 -38.35
N GLU A 162 -54.68 7.38 -37.73
CA GLU A 162 -53.55 7.13 -36.83
C GLU A 162 -53.84 7.75 -35.46
N GLU A 163 -53.33 7.13 -34.40
CA GLU A 163 -53.53 7.62 -33.03
C GLU A 163 -52.79 8.95 -32.81
N ASN A 164 -53.46 9.93 -32.19
CA ASN A 164 -52.89 11.24 -31.90
C ASN A 164 -52.04 11.20 -30.62
N LYS A 165 -50.87 10.56 -30.73
CA LYS A 165 -49.95 10.29 -29.61
C LYS A 165 -49.46 11.59 -28.95
N SER A 166 -49.52 11.64 -27.62
CA SER A 166 -48.89 12.69 -26.82
C SER A 166 -47.43 12.35 -26.52
N HIS A 167 -46.53 13.29 -26.77
CA HIS A 167 -45.16 13.24 -26.25
C HIS A 167 -45.09 13.94 -24.90
N VAL A 168 -44.44 13.32 -23.92
CA VAL A 168 -44.21 13.88 -22.58
C VAL A 168 -42.73 14.23 -22.46
N PHE A 169 -42.42 15.47 -22.11
CA PHE A 169 -41.07 15.86 -21.74
C PHE A 169 -40.77 15.34 -20.34
N GLN A 170 -39.87 14.36 -20.24
CA GLN A 170 -39.11 14.15 -19.00
C GLN A 170 -38.18 15.36 -18.84
N ARG A 171 -38.20 15.99 -17.65
CA ARG A 171 -37.16 16.96 -17.30
C ARG A 171 -35.84 16.23 -17.11
N GLN A 172 -34.72 16.92 -17.34
CA GLN A 172 -33.42 16.39 -17.01
C GLN A 172 -33.33 15.95 -15.54
N THR A 173 -32.70 14.80 -15.29
CA THR A 173 -32.43 14.28 -13.95
C THR A 173 -30.93 14.18 -13.69
N VAL A 174 -30.47 14.81 -12.62
CA VAL A 174 -29.17 14.49 -11.99
C VAL A 174 -29.32 13.15 -11.29
N ASP A 175 -28.37 12.23 -11.51
CA ASP A 175 -28.35 10.92 -10.84
C ASP A 175 -27.57 10.95 -9.52
N TRP A 176 -27.86 9.98 -8.65
CA TRP A 176 -27.11 9.78 -7.40
C TRP A 176 -25.61 9.57 -7.64
N GLY A 177 -25.21 8.91 -8.73
CA GLY A 177 -23.80 8.67 -9.04
C GLY A 177 -23.03 9.96 -9.33
N ILE A 178 -23.72 10.94 -9.93
CA ILE A 178 -23.18 12.26 -10.29
C ILE A 178 -22.97 13.12 -9.04
N GLU A 179 -24.00 13.22 -8.19
CA GLU A 179 -23.87 13.85 -6.87
C GLU A 179 -22.76 13.17 -6.05
N ARG A 180 -22.71 11.84 -6.08
CA ARG A 180 -21.81 11.05 -5.25
C ARG A 180 -20.33 11.24 -5.59
N VAL A 181 -19.98 11.58 -6.83
CA VAL A 181 -18.59 11.90 -7.24
C VAL A 181 -18.24 13.39 -7.18
N GLN A 182 -19.11 14.23 -6.61
CA GLN A 182 -18.97 15.69 -6.52
C GLN A 182 -18.96 16.42 -7.88
N ALA A 183 -19.56 15.86 -8.94
CA ALA A 183 -19.65 16.56 -10.22
C ALA A 183 -20.38 17.93 -10.13
N PRO A 184 -21.46 18.10 -9.34
CA PRO A 184 -22.09 19.40 -9.16
C PRO A 184 -21.16 20.48 -8.57
N LEU A 185 -20.21 20.09 -7.70
CA LEU A 185 -19.21 21.03 -7.16
C LEU A 185 -18.30 21.58 -8.27
N ALA A 186 -17.98 20.76 -9.28
CA ALA A 186 -17.23 21.21 -10.45
C ALA A 186 -18.02 22.22 -11.28
N TRP A 187 -19.29 21.91 -11.55
CA TRP A 187 -20.17 22.75 -12.37
C TRP A 187 -20.50 24.08 -11.68
N GLU A 188 -20.70 24.07 -10.35
CA GLU A 188 -20.87 25.28 -9.52
C GLU A 188 -19.67 26.23 -9.61
N ASN A 189 -18.48 25.70 -9.94
CA ASN A 189 -17.24 26.46 -10.11
C ASN A 189 -16.80 26.58 -11.58
N GLY A 190 -17.69 26.22 -12.53
CA GLY A 190 -17.51 26.45 -13.96
C GLY A 190 -16.72 25.39 -14.72
N PHE A 191 -16.28 24.31 -14.08
CA PHE A 191 -15.62 23.18 -14.74
C PHE A 191 -16.67 22.20 -15.26
N THR A 192 -16.67 21.95 -16.57
CA THR A 192 -17.64 21.08 -17.27
C THR A 192 -16.96 20.03 -18.16
N GLY A 193 -15.63 19.87 -18.05
CA GLY A 193 -14.78 19.07 -18.93
C GLY A 193 -14.44 19.77 -20.24
N LYS A 194 -14.64 21.09 -20.32
CA LYS A 194 -14.61 21.87 -21.56
C LYS A 194 -13.24 21.76 -22.23
N GLY A 195 -13.23 21.35 -23.49
CA GLY A 195 -12.02 21.25 -24.31
C GLY A 195 -11.17 20.01 -24.03
N VAL A 196 -11.49 19.22 -22.99
CA VAL A 196 -10.90 17.91 -22.74
C VAL A 196 -11.54 16.89 -23.68
N LYS A 197 -10.75 15.99 -24.24
CA LYS A 197 -11.20 14.94 -25.17
C LYS A 197 -11.19 13.58 -24.49
N VAL A 198 -12.30 12.86 -24.61
CA VAL A 198 -12.46 11.53 -24.03
C VAL A 198 -12.82 10.52 -25.12
N ALA A 199 -11.90 9.60 -25.42
CA ALA A 199 -12.17 8.47 -26.31
C ALA A 199 -12.86 7.34 -25.56
N ILE A 200 -13.95 6.83 -26.14
CA ILE A 200 -14.76 5.74 -25.59
C ILE A 200 -14.59 4.54 -26.52
N ILE A 201 -13.81 3.55 -26.07
CA ILE A 201 -13.51 2.33 -26.83
C ILE A 201 -14.52 1.25 -26.45
N ASP A 202 -15.59 1.14 -27.24
CA ASP A 202 -16.80 0.40 -26.85
C ASP A 202 -17.64 -0.05 -28.08
N THR A 203 -18.95 -0.29 -27.95
CA THR A 203 -19.84 -0.78 -29.03
C THR A 203 -20.17 0.24 -30.12
N GLY A 204 -19.73 1.49 -29.95
CA GLY A 204 -20.13 2.66 -30.73
C GLY A 204 -20.97 3.63 -29.88
N ILE A 205 -21.42 4.74 -30.47
CA ILE A 205 -22.32 5.70 -29.82
C ILE A 205 -23.40 6.12 -30.82
N ASP A 206 -24.67 6.24 -30.40
CA ASP A 206 -25.74 6.87 -31.19
C ASP A 206 -25.38 8.35 -31.46
N THR A 207 -24.86 8.64 -32.66
CA THR A 207 -24.41 10.01 -32.98
C THR A 207 -25.58 10.97 -33.24
N THR A 208 -26.81 10.46 -33.23
CA THR A 208 -28.05 11.23 -33.40
C THR A 208 -28.78 11.53 -32.10
N HIS A 209 -28.24 11.07 -30.96
CA HIS A 209 -28.79 11.30 -29.63
C HIS A 209 -28.80 12.80 -29.29
N SER A 210 -29.97 13.39 -29.03
CA SER A 210 -30.12 14.83 -28.76
C SER A 210 -29.41 15.27 -27.47
N ASP A 211 -29.10 14.33 -26.59
CA ASP A 211 -28.38 14.55 -25.34
C ASP A 211 -26.84 14.38 -25.45
N LEU A 212 -26.28 13.94 -26.59
CA LEU A 212 -24.83 13.71 -26.76
C LEU A 212 -24.21 14.58 -27.86
N ASP A 213 -22.97 15.02 -27.68
CA ASP A 213 -22.16 15.67 -28.73
C ASP A 213 -20.92 14.85 -29.06
N ILE A 214 -20.76 14.47 -30.33
CA ILE A 214 -19.73 13.52 -30.77
C ILE A 214 -18.71 14.26 -31.64
N ALA A 215 -17.56 14.57 -31.04
CA ALA A 215 -16.48 15.34 -31.66
C ALA A 215 -15.60 14.51 -32.61
N GLY A 216 -15.49 13.19 -32.38
CA GLY A 216 -14.73 12.26 -33.21
C GLY A 216 -15.43 10.92 -33.38
N CYS A 217 -15.22 10.25 -34.51
CA CYS A 217 -15.94 9.03 -34.88
C CYS A 217 -15.02 8.05 -35.63
N PHE A 218 -14.82 6.87 -35.06
CA PHE A 218 -13.99 5.79 -35.60
C PHE A 218 -14.67 4.44 -35.44
N SER A 219 -14.43 3.55 -36.41
CA SER A 219 -14.77 2.13 -36.34
C SER A 219 -13.52 1.34 -36.72
N ALA A 220 -13.06 0.50 -35.79
CA ALA A 220 -12.00 -0.46 -36.07
C ALA A 220 -12.48 -1.60 -36.99
N THR A 221 -13.78 -1.84 -37.01
CA THR A 221 -14.42 -2.94 -37.74
C THR A 221 -14.72 -2.58 -39.19
N ASN A 222 -15.15 -3.56 -39.99
CA ASN A 222 -15.64 -3.32 -41.35
C ASN A 222 -16.98 -2.54 -41.42
N ALA A 223 -17.56 -2.12 -40.28
CA ALA A 223 -18.71 -1.20 -40.26
C ALA A 223 -18.28 0.23 -40.66
N PRO A 224 -19.05 0.94 -41.52
CA PRO A 224 -18.64 2.23 -42.08
C PRO A 224 -18.84 3.44 -41.15
N THR A 225 -19.34 3.23 -39.93
CA THR A 225 -19.67 4.28 -38.96
C THR A 225 -19.36 3.83 -37.53
N CYS A 226 -19.19 4.79 -36.63
CA CYS A 226 -19.06 4.56 -35.19
C CYS A 226 -20.41 4.39 -34.45
N GLU A 227 -21.53 4.30 -35.19
CA GLU A 227 -22.87 4.14 -34.60
C GLU A 227 -22.93 2.92 -33.69
N ASP A 228 -23.59 3.05 -32.55
CA ASP A 228 -23.84 1.94 -31.63
C ASP A 228 -24.85 0.95 -32.23
N SER A 229 -24.63 -0.35 -32.01
CA SER A 229 -25.58 -1.41 -32.37
C SER A 229 -26.07 -2.25 -31.20
N ASP A 230 -25.70 -1.88 -29.97
CA ASP A 230 -26.07 -2.57 -28.73
C ASP A 230 -26.75 -1.61 -27.73
N GLY A 231 -26.14 -0.43 -27.52
CA GLY A 231 -26.57 0.59 -26.56
C GLY A 231 -25.61 0.78 -25.38
N HIS A 232 -24.73 -0.19 -25.11
CA HIS A 232 -23.73 -0.09 -24.04
C HIS A 232 -22.80 1.12 -24.18
N GLY A 233 -22.16 1.32 -25.33
CA GLY A 233 -21.27 2.46 -25.57
C GLY A 233 -21.99 3.81 -25.52
N THR A 234 -23.24 3.88 -25.97
CA THR A 234 -24.11 5.05 -25.79
C THR A 234 -24.41 5.35 -24.32
N HIS A 235 -24.57 4.32 -23.47
CA HIS A 235 -24.77 4.47 -22.03
C HIS A 235 -23.48 4.84 -21.28
N VAL A 236 -22.33 4.39 -21.77
CA VAL A 236 -21.01 4.82 -21.28
C VAL A 236 -20.77 6.29 -21.62
N ALA A 237 -21.16 6.72 -22.82
CA ALA A 237 -21.04 8.10 -23.28
C ALA A 237 -21.83 9.11 -22.43
N GLY A 238 -23.10 8.81 -22.10
CA GLY A 238 -23.93 9.73 -21.34
C GLY A 238 -23.46 9.95 -19.89
N ILE A 239 -22.85 8.94 -19.26
CA ILE A 239 -22.26 9.09 -17.91
C ILE A 239 -21.10 10.10 -17.95
N ILE A 240 -20.30 10.10 -19.03
CA ILE A 240 -19.20 11.04 -19.21
C ILE A 240 -19.73 12.42 -19.61
N GLY A 241 -20.51 12.52 -20.69
CA GLY A 241 -20.83 13.80 -21.34
C GLY A 241 -22.19 13.86 -22.03
N ALA A 242 -23.27 13.46 -21.34
CA ALA A 242 -24.60 13.96 -21.70
C ALA A 242 -24.69 15.46 -21.38
N ARG A 243 -25.33 16.23 -22.27
CA ARG A 243 -25.41 17.70 -22.21
C ARG A 243 -26.22 18.16 -20.99
N ASP A 244 -25.75 19.16 -20.25
CA ASP A 244 -26.59 19.92 -19.30
C ASP A 244 -27.67 20.70 -20.08
N ASN A 245 -28.95 20.34 -19.89
CA ASN A 245 -30.10 20.92 -20.61
C ASN A 245 -31.47 20.60 -19.97
N ASP A 246 -32.59 20.90 -20.67
CA ASP A 246 -33.95 20.71 -20.15
C ASP A 246 -34.45 19.24 -20.15
N VAL A 247 -33.79 18.29 -20.83
CA VAL A 247 -34.25 16.89 -20.97
C VAL A 247 -33.23 15.84 -20.53
N GLY A 248 -33.70 14.60 -20.33
CA GLY A 248 -32.83 13.43 -20.29
C GLY A 248 -31.98 13.30 -19.02
N VAL A 249 -30.68 13.18 -19.20
CA VAL A 249 -29.67 13.09 -18.13
C VAL A 249 -28.54 14.08 -18.40
N VAL A 250 -27.78 14.41 -17.38
CA VAL A 250 -26.53 15.16 -17.51
C VAL A 250 -25.35 14.21 -17.28
N GLY A 251 -24.24 14.39 -18.00
CA GLY A 251 -22.99 13.66 -17.78
C GLY A 251 -22.10 14.40 -16.80
N ILE A 252 -21.14 13.71 -16.19
CA ILE A 252 -20.23 14.31 -15.18
C ILE A 252 -19.41 15.47 -15.76
N ALA A 253 -19.02 15.37 -17.02
CA ALA A 253 -18.27 16.34 -17.79
C ALA A 253 -19.08 16.73 -19.05
N PRO A 254 -20.15 17.54 -18.91
CA PRO A 254 -21.17 17.74 -19.95
C PRO A 254 -20.69 18.55 -21.17
N GLU A 255 -19.50 19.14 -21.13
CA GLU A 255 -18.84 19.79 -22.28
C GLU A 255 -17.53 19.09 -22.71
N ALA A 256 -17.27 17.88 -22.20
CA ALA A 256 -16.17 17.04 -22.70
C ALA A 256 -16.41 16.65 -24.17
N SER A 257 -15.36 16.75 -24.98
CA SER A 257 -15.40 16.34 -26.39
C SER A 257 -15.35 14.82 -26.48
N ILE A 258 -16.47 14.18 -26.77
CA ILE A 258 -16.58 12.71 -26.82
C ILE A 258 -16.11 12.18 -28.19
N TYR A 259 -15.18 11.20 -28.16
CA TYR A 259 -14.64 10.53 -29.34
C TYR A 259 -15.11 9.07 -29.36
N ALA A 260 -16.04 8.75 -30.26
CA ALA A 260 -16.63 7.42 -30.39
C ALA A 260 -15.68 6.46 -31.12
N ALA A 261 -15.13 5.45 -30.42
CA ALA A 261 -14.28 4.43 -31.01
C ALA A 261 -14.96 3.04 -30.96
N ARG A 262 -15.69 2.71 -32.02
CA ARG A 262 -16.40 1.43 -32.15
C ARG A 262 -15.42 0.27 -32.37
N VAL A 263 -15.46 -0.72 -31.48
CA VAL A 263 -14.65 -1.96 -31.55
C VAL A 263 -15.46 -3.26 -31.57
N SER A 264 -16.79 -3.21 -31.46
CA SER A 264 -17.65 -4.39 -31.67
C SER A 264 -18.14 -4.51 -33.12
N ASN A 265 -18.24 -5.74 -33.64
CA ASN A 265 -18.96 -6.00 -34.89
C ASN A 265 -20.49 -5.99 -34.67
N LEU A 266 -21.28 -6.24 -35.71
CA LEU A 266 -22.75 -6.20 -35.64
C LEU A 266 -23.32 -7.36 -34.79
N GLU A 267 -22.50 -8.39 -34.58
CA GLU A 267 -22.77 -9.58 -33.77
C GLU A 267 -22.35 -9.40 -32.30
N GLY A 268 -21.76 -8.26 -31.93
CA GLY A 268 -21.31 -7.93 -30.57
C GLY A 268 -19.92 -8.46 -30.19
N GLU A 269 -19.20 -9.10 -31.12
CA GLU A 269 -17.84 -9.59 -30.89
C GLU A 269 -16.83 -8.43 -30.92
N ILE A 270 -15.90 -8.41 -29.96
CA ILE A 270 -14.80 -7.44 -29.87
C ILE A 270 -13.48 -8.21 -29.94
N TRP A 271 -12.59 -7.83 -30.86
CA TRP A 271 -11.27 -8.46 -31.01
C TRP A 271 -10.16 -7.54 -30.47
N SER A 272 -9.11 -8.11 -29.87
CA SER A 272 -8.00 -7.30 -29.32
C SER A 272 -7.30 -6.45 -30.38
N ALA A 273 -7.31 -6.87 -31.65
CA ALA A 273 -6.80 -6.07 -32.77
C ALA A 273 -7.62 -4.80 -33.01
N ASP A 274 -8.93 -4.86 -32.80
CA ASP A 274 -9.85 -3.73 -32.96
C ASP A 274 -9.66 -2.72 -31.83
N ILE A 275 -9.49 -3.20 -30.59
CA ILE A 275 -9.09 -2.38 -29.43
C ILE A 275 -7.75 -1.69 -29.69
N ILE A 276 -6.73 -2.40 -30.19
CA ILE A 276 -5.41 -1.82 -30.51
C ILE A 276 -5.53 -0.74 -31.60
N ALA A 277 -6.35 -0.95 -32.62
CA ALA A 277 -6.60 0.04 -33.67
C ALA A 277 -7.32 1.30 -33.13
N ALA A 278 -8.28 1.13 -32.22
CA ALA A 278 -8.94 2.24 -31.53
C ALA A 278 -7.99 3.02 -30.61
N VAL A 279 -7.06 2.35 -29.91
CA VAL A 279 -6.02 3.01 -29.10
C VAL A 279 -5.06 3.81 -29.98
N ASP A 280 -4.59 3.25 -31.11
CA ASP A 280 -3.68 3.98 -32.01
C ASP A 280 -4.37 5.18 -32.70
N TRP A 281 -5.68 5.06 -33.01
CA TRP A 281 -6.49 6.19 -33.46
C TRP A 281 -6.64 7.27 -32.38
N ALA A 282 -6.97 6.89 -31.15
CA ALA A 282 -7.12 7.83 -30.02
C ALA A 282 -5.83 8.62 -29.74
N ILE A 283 -4.66 7.97 -29.86
CA ILE A 283 -3.35 8.65 -29.83
C ILE A 283 -3.22 9.64 -31.00
N SER A 284 -3.66 9.27 -32.21
CA SER A 284 -3.54 10.12 -33.41
C SER A 284 -4.44 11.38 -33.39
N GLU A 285 -5.59 11.31 -32.73
CA GLU A 285 -6.46 12.47 -32.47
C GLU A 285 -5.95 13.33 -31.29
N GLY A 286 -4.98 12.82 -30.51
CA GLY A 286 -4.43 13.42 -29.31
C GLY A 286 -5.52 13.65 -28.27
N VAL A 287 -6.19 12.58 -27.83
CA VAL A 287 -7.16 12.63 -26.71
C VAL A 287 -6.46 12.57 -25.35
N ASP A 288 -7.10 13.11 -24.33
CA ASP A 288 -6.52 13.23 -22.99
C ASP A 288 -6.88 12.00 -22.11
N ILE A 289 -8.04 11.39 -22.37
CA ILE A 289 -8.53 10.19 -21.66
C ILE A 289 -8.99 9.12 -22.66
N ILE A 290 -8.68 7.85 -22.38
CA ILE A 290 -9.26 6.65 -23.01
C ILE A 290 -10.04 5.85 -21.96
N ASN A 291 -11.35 5.74 -22.15
CA ASN A 291 -12.25 4.90 -21.37
C ASN A 291 -12.49 3.55 -22.07
N MET A 292 -12.21 2.45 -21.37
CA MET A 292 -12.44 1.07 -21.80
C MET A 292 -13.40 0.36 -20.84
N SER A 293 -14.71 0.48 -21.09
CA SER A 293 -15.76 -0.16 -20.27
C SER A 293 -15.93 -1.66 -20.57
N LEU A 294 -14.84 -2.32 -20.98
CA LEU A 294 -14.73 -3.68 -21.49
C LEU A 294 -13.54 -4.42 -20.85
N GLY A 295 -13.50 -5.75 -20.99
CA GLY A 295 -12.33 -6.53 -20.59
C GLY A 295 -12.47 -8.04 -20.74
N SER A 296 -11.35 -8.76 -20.59
CA SER A 296 -11.24 -10.21 -20.68
C SER A 296 -10.31 -10.78 -19.60
N SER A 297 -10.46 -12.05 -19.25
CA SER A 297 -9.56 -12.74 -18.31
C SER A 297 -8.17 -13.06 -18.89
N GLU A 298 -8.00 -12.93 -20.20
CA GLU A 298 -6.78 -13.28 -20.92
C GLU A 298 -5.86 -12.07 -21.09
N TYR A 299 -4.58 -12.23 -20.74
CA TYR A 299 -3.55 -11.20 -20.96
C TYR A 299 -3.11 -11.15 -22.43
N SER A 300 -2.91 -9.94 -22.97
CA SER A 300 -2.37 -9.71 -24.31
C SER A 300 -1.23 -8.70 -24.26
N SER A 301 0.00 -9.16 -24.47
CA SER A 301 1.21 -8.33 -24.48
C SER A 301 1.25 -7.30 -25.61
N ILE A 302 0.44 -7.48 -26.67
CA ILE A 302 0.33 -6.49 -27.76
C ILE A 302 -0.63 -5.36 -27.36
N LEU A 303 -1.71 -5.67 -26.64
CA LEU A 303 -2.61 -4.65 -26.08
C LEU A 303 -1.93 -3.86 -24.96
N ASP A 304 -1.22 -4.56 -24.06
CA ASP A 304 -0.31 -3.97 -23.07
C ASP A 304 0.68 -2.98 -23.70
N HIS A 305 1.34 -3.36 -24.81
CA HIS A 305 2.27 -2.46 -25.48
C HIS A 305 1.59 -1.24 -26.12
N ALA A 306 0.38 -1.39 -26.69
CA ALA A 306 -0.39 -0.29 -27.25
C ALA A 306 -0.88 0.69 -26.17
N LEU A 307 -1.32 0.18 -25.02
CA LEU A 307 -1.75 1.00 -23.88
C LEU A 307 -0.55 1.65 -23.17
N THR A 308 0.58 0.94 -23.02
CA THR A 308 1.86 1.52 -22.59
C THR A 308 2.27 2.69 -23.50
N LYS A 309 2.10 2.58 -24.83
CA LYS A 309 2.32 3.69 -25.75
C LYS A 309 1.38 4.86 -25.44
N ALA A 310 0.07 4.63 -25.32
CA ALA A 310 -0.90 5.69 -25.01
C ALA A 310 -0.58 6.45 -23.71
N ASN A 311 -0.30 5.73 -22.61
CA ASN A 311 0.11 6.36 -21.35
C ASN A 311 1.43 7.16 -21.50
N ASN A 312 2.37 6.71 -22.32
CA ASN A 312 3.64 7.42 -22.53
C ASN A 312 3.51 8.70 -23.38
N GLU A 313 2.42 8.85 -24.15
CA GLU A 313 2.07 10.10 -24.85
C GLU A 313 1.27 11.07 -23.96
N GLY A 314 1.03 10.71 -22.69
CA GLY A 314 0.32 11.54 -21.69
C GLY A 314 -1.16 11.20 -21.49
N ILE A 315 -1.67 10.13 -22.11
CA ILE A 315 -3.11 9.81 -22.10
C ILE A 315 -3.47 9.01 -20.83
N LEU A 316 -4.49 9.47 -20.09
CA LEU A 316 -5.06 8.74 -18.96
C LEU A 316 -5.89 7.55 -19.45
N LEU A 317 -5.66 6.38 -18.86
CA LEU A 317 -6.30 5.12 -19.27
C LEU A 317 -7.18 4.60 -18.16
N VAL A 318 -8.48 4.44 -18.40
CA VAL A 318 -9.47 4.00 -17.41
C VAL A 318 -10.16 2.74 -17.91
N ALA A 319 -10.28 1.71 -17.07
CA ALA A 319 -10.92 0.46 -17.46
C ALA A 319 -11.75 -0.22 -16.36
N ALA A 320 -12.81 -0.90 -16.79
CA ALA A 320 -13.72 -1.65 -15.94
C ALA A 320 -13.06 -2.92 -15.39
N ALA A 321 -13.13 -3.15 -14.07
CA ALA A 321 -12.49 -4.31 -13.44
C ALA A 321 -13.09 -5.69 -13.81
N GLY A 322 -14.34 -5.71 -14.29
CA GLY A 322 -15.10 -6.90 -14.65
C GLY A 322 -16.24 -7.21 -13.67
N ASN A 323 -17.19 -8.04 -14.13
CA ASN A 323 -18.52 -8.21 -13.52
C ASN A 323 -18.81 -9.67 -13.09
N ASP A 324 -17.77 -10.42 -12.72
CA ASP A 324 -17.84 -11.85 -12.42
C ASP A 324 -17.91 -12.19 -10.92
N ASN A 325 -17.72 -11.20 -10.03
CA ASN A 325 -17.42 -11.37 -8.60
C ASN A 325 -16.25 -12.36 -8.37
N LYS A 326 -15.13 -12.09 -9.05
CA LYS A 326 -13.90 -12.90 -9.03
C LYS A 326 -12.66 -12.05 -8.78
N SER A 327 -11.56 -12.76 -8.52
CA SER A 327 -10.20 -12.27 -8.56
C SER A 327 -9.37 -13.20 -9.47
N PRO A 328 -8.41 -12.72 -10.26
CA PRO A 328 -7.97 -11.32 -10.38
C PRO A 328 -8.95 -10.44 -11.17
N VAL A 329 -8.60 -9.16 -11.28
CA VAL A 329 -9.20 -8.16 -12.16
C VAL A 329 -9.00 -8.56 -13.65
N ASN A 330 -9.92 -8.17 -14.54
CA ASN A 330 -9.81 -8.44 -15.98
C ASN A 330 -8.80 -7.50 -16.66
N TYR A 331 -8.20 -7.93 -17.78
CA TYR A 331 -7.42 -7.07 -18.67
C TYR A 331 -8.36 -6.28 -19.60
N PRO A 332 -8.09 -5.01 -19.94
CA PRO A 332 -6.85 -4.27 -19.67
C PRO A 332 -6.75 -3.62 -18.28
N ALA A 333 -7.80 -3.63 -17.45
CA ALA A 333 -7.78 -2.98 -16.13
C ALA A 333 -6.65 -3.52 -15.22
N ALA A 334 -6.33 -4.82 -15.29
CA ALA A 334 -5.22 -5.42 -14.54
C ALA A 334 -3.79 -5.00 -14.98
N LEU A 335 -3.64 -4.07 -15.95
CA LEU A 335 -2.34 -3.54 -16.35
C LEU A 335 -1.92 -2.36 -15.44
N PRO A 336 -0.69 -2.32 -14.89
CA PRO A 336 -0.30 -1.28 -13.92
C PRO A 336 -0.40 0.18 -14.41
N HIS A 337 -0.36 0.42 -15.73
CA HIS A 337 -0.53 1.75 -16.32
C HIS A 337 -1.99 2.11 -16.61
N VAL A 338 -2.96 1.23 -16.36
CA VAL A 338 -4.40 1.47 -16.51
C VAL A 338 -5.04 1.63 -15.13
N ILE A 339 -5.96 2.59 -14.99
CA ILE A 339 -6.74 2.84 -13.78
C ILE A 339 -7.87 1.79 -13.74
N ALA A 340 -7.74 0.81 -12.85
CA ALA A 340 -8.73 -0.24 -12.66
C ALA A 340 -9.87 0.23 -11.74
N VAL A 341 -11.11 0.18 -12.24
CA VAL A 341 -12.28 0.71 -11.54
C VAL A 341 -13.23 -0.39 -11.07
N SER A 342 -13.44 -0.49 -9.75
CA SER A 342 -14.49 -1.33 -9.14
C SER A 342 -15.82 -0.56 -9.00
N ALA A 343 -16.92 -1.30 -8.89
CA ALA A 343 -18.28 -0.73 -8.87
C ALA A 343 -18.86 -0.67 -7.46
N THR A 344 -19.50 0.45 -7.10
CA THR A 344 -20.26 0.61 -5.86
C THR A 344 -21.79 0.69 -6.07
N ASP A 345 -22.53 0.51 -4.98
CA ASP A 345 -23.93 0.89 -4.84
C ASP A 345 -24.08 2.24 -4.11
N LYS A 346 -25.30 2.78 -4.10
CA LYS A 346 -25.65 4.06 -3.45
C LYS A 346 -25.55 4.09 -1.92
N ASN A 347 -25.03 3.05 -1.30
CA ASN A 347 -24.76 2.94 0.13
C ASN A 347 -23.26 2.76 0.41
N ASP A 348 -22.41 3.13 -0.57
CA ASP A 348 -20.95 2.95 -0.60
C ASP A 348 -20.47 1.51 -0.39
N LYS A 349 -21.27 0.52 -0.84
CA LYS A 349 -20.89 -0.89 -0.78
C LYS A 349 -20.40 -1.36 -2.14
N LEU A 350 -19.43 -2.27 -2.13
CA LEU A 350 -19.00 -2.98 -3.34
C LEU A 350 -20.22 -3.69 -3.97
N ALA A 351 -20.43 -3.46 -5.26
CA ALA A 351 -21.49 -4.10 -6.01
C ALA A 351 -21.25 -5.62 -6.09
N SER A 352 -22.31 -6.42 -5.94
CA SER A 352 -22.23 -7.89 -5.78
C SER A 352 -21.72 -8.66 -7.01
N PHE A 353 -21.48 -7.97 -8.12
CA PHE A 353 -20.86 -8.48 -9.34
C PHE A 353 -19.41 -7.98 -9.54
N SER A 354 -18.95 -6.96 -8.81
CA SER A 354 -17.65 -6.34 -9.08
C SER A 354 -16.51 -7.34 -8.86
N ASN A 355 -15.60 -7.42 -9.81
CA ASN A 355 -14.31 -8.08 -9.59
C ASN A 355 -13.46 -7.33 -8.56
N ILE A 356 -12.53 -8.05 -7.95
CA ILE A 356 -11.70 -7.62 -6.82
C ILE A 356 -10.26 -8.08 -7.02
N GLY A 357 -9.29 -7.36 -6.45
CA GLY A 357 -7.88 -7.68 -6.59
C GLY A 357 -6.97 -6.52 -6.21
N ASN A 358 -5.68 -6.79 -6.05
CA ASN A 358 -4.68 -5.76 -5.69
C ASN A 358 -4.50 -4.71 -6.80
N GLU A 359 -4.94 -5.06 -8.00
CA GLU A 359 -4.92 -4.25 -9.22
C GLU A 359 -5.96 -3.12 -9.18
N ILE A 360 -7.07 -3.26 -8.42
CA ILE A 360 -8.07 -2.19 -8.26
C ILE A 360 -7.38 -0.90 -7.80
N GLU A 361 -7.68 0.22 -8.45
CA GLU A 361 -7.04 1.50 -8.16
C GLU A 361 -7.99 2.49 -7.49
N VAL A 362 -9.23 2.58 -7.99
CA VAL A 362 -10.31 3.37 -7.38
C VAL A 362 -11.64 2.64 -7.58
N SER A 363 -12.66 3.11 -6.88
CA SER A 363 -14.04 2.68 -7.05
C SER A 363 -14.94 3.84 -7.48
N ALA A 364 -16.05 3.54 -8.14
CA ALA A 364 -17.02 4.54 -8.56
C ALA A 364 -18.45 3.95 -8.66
N PRO A 365 -19.50 4.81 -8.69
CA PRO A 365 -20.89 4.37 -8.83
C PRO A 365 -21.11 3.46 -10.04
N GLY A 366 -21.60 2.24 -9.80
CA GLY A 366 -21.79 1.24 -10.85
C GLY A 366 -23.07 0.41 -10.74
N THR A 367 -23.96 0.72 -9.80
CA THR A 367 -25.22 -0.03 -9.56
C THR A 367 -26.43 0.87 -9.79
N SER A 368 -27.34 0.43 -10.66
CA SER A 368 -28.53 1.19 -11.07
C SER A 368 -28.22 2.62 -11.52
N ILE A 369 -27.29 2.77 -12.47
CA ILE A 369 -26.91 4.06 -13.06
C ILE A 369 -27.81 4.31 -14.28
N PRO A 370 -28.59 5.41 -14.34
CA PRO A 370 -29.32 5.81 -15.53
C PRO A 370 -28.41 6.54 -16.53
N SER A 371 -28.63 6.35 -17.83
CA SER A 371 -27.97 7.18 -18.86
C SER A 371 -28.67 7.15 -20.22
N THR A 372 -28.08 7.84 -21.19
CA THR A 372 -28.47 7.86 -22.62
C THR A 372 -28.42 6.47 -23.24
N PHE A 373 -29.26 6.21 -24.25
CA PHE A 373 -29.37 4.91 -24.90
C PHE A 373 -29.88 5.03 -26.34
N ILE A 374 -29.54 4.06 -27.18
CA ILE A 374 -29.80 4.08 -28.63
C ILE A 374 -31.26 4.42 -29.00
N ASN A 375 -31.41 5.08 -30.16
CA ASN A 375 -32.67 5.61 -30.70
C ASN A 375 -33.20 6.82 -29.89
N ASN A 376 -32.29 7.68 -29.42
CA ASN A 376 -32.60 8.86 -28.60
C ASN A 376 -33.48 8.54 -27.36
N SER A 377 -33.02 7.59 -26.53
CA SER A 377 -33.75 7.05 -25.38
C SER A 377 -32.88 6.99 -24.12
N TYR A 378 -33.42 6.48 -23.02
CA TYR A 378 -32.71 6.40 -21.74
C TYR A 378 -32.91 5.03 -21.11
N ALA A 379 -31.85 4.50 -20.51
CA ALA A 379 -31.84 3.20 -19.86
C ALA A 379 -31.23 3.30 -18.45
N THR A 380 -31.20 2.19 -17.73
CA THR A 380 -30.54 2.08 -16.43
C THR A 380 -29.78 0.77 -16.37
N MET A 381 -28.46 0.84 -16.26
CA MET A 381 -27.56 -0.31 -16.33
C MET A 381 -26.79 -0.50 -15.01
N SER A 382 -26.01 -1.58 -14.92
CA SER A 382 -25.18 -1.90 -13.75
C SER A 382 -23.97 -2.70 -14.19
N GLY A 383 -22.79 -2.30 -13.70
CA GLY A 383 -21.51 -2.90 -14.06
C GLY A 383 -20.34 -2.01 -13.68
N THR A 384 -19.15 -2.59 -13.56
CA THR A 384 -17.87 -1.85 -13.56
C THR A 384 -17.71 -1.02 -14.84
N SER A 385 -18.37 -1.43 -15.93
CA SER A 385 -18.56 -0.68 -17.18
C SER A 385 -19.29 0.66 -17.03
N MET A 386 -20.11 0.83 -15.98
CA MET A 386 -20.74 2.12 -15.62
C MET A 386 -19.92 2.88 -14.57
N ALA A 387 -19.05 2.20 -13.82
CA ALA A 387 -18.13 2.82 -12.87
C ALA A 387 -16.92 3.47 -13.57
N ALA A 388 -16.33 2.82 -14.58
CA ALA A 388 -15.25 3.38 -15.38
C ALA A 388 -15.53 4.79 -15.95
N PRO A 389 -16.69 5.07 -16.60
CA PRO A 389 -17.01 6.41 -17.08
C PRO A 389 -17.22 7.44 -15.98
N HIS A 390 -17.57 7.06 -14.75
CA HIS A 390 -17.57 8.02 -13.63
C HIS A 390 -16.15 8.55 -13.34
N VAL A 391 -15.16 7.65 -13.31
CA VAL A 391 -13.75 8.04 -13.15
C VAL A 391 -13.25 8.86 -14.34
N SER A 392 -13.59 8.46 -15.57
CA SER A 392 -13.24 9.21 -16.79
C SER A 392 -13.86 10.62 -16.81
N GLY A 393 -15.10 10.77 -16.33
CA GLY A 393 -15.76 12.07 -16.19
C GLY A 393 -15.08 12.95 -15.14
N VAL A 394 -14.80 12.43 -13.95
CA VAL A 394 -14.10 13.19 -12.90
C VAL A 394 -12.69 13.60 -13.35
N LEU A 395 -11.96 12.72 -14.03
CA LEU A 395 -10.65 13.06 -14.59
C LEU A 395 -10.76 14.15 -15.66
N ALA A 396 -11.83 14.21 -16.46
CA ALA A 396 -12.05 15.31 -17.42
C ALA A 396 -12.28 16.66 -16.72
N LEU A 397 -13.08 16.67 -15.63
CA LEU A 397 -13.23 17.85 -14.78
C LEU A 397 -11.89 18.27 -14.14
N MET A 398 -11.09 17.31 -13.67
CA MET A 398 -9.79 17.56 -13.05
C MET A 398 -8.76 18.12 -14.04
N ILE A 399 -8.76 17.68 -15.31
CA ILE A 399 -7.88 18.24 -16.36
C ILE A 399 -8.25 19.71 -16.63
N GLU A 400 -9.54 20.04 -16.75
CA GLU A 400 -9.97 21.43 -16.96
C GLU A 400 -9.60 22.33 -15.76
N ALA A 401 -9.77 21.81 -14.54
CA ALA A 401 -9.43 22.53 -13.31
C ALA A 401 -7.91 22.66 -13.07
N ASN A 402 -7.09 21.76 -13.61
CA ASN A 402 -5.64 21.69 -13.33
C ASN A 402 -4.81 21.58 -14.63
N PRO A 403 -4.89 22.56 -15.55
CA PRO A 403 -4.34 22.44 -16.91
C PRO A 403 -2.80 22.41 -16.99
N ASP A 404 -2.09 22.68 -15.89
CA ASP A 404 -0.63 22.62 -15.79
C ASP A 404 -0.10 21.27 -15.24
N LEU A 405 -0.96 20.34 -14.78
CA LEU A 405 -0.55 19.04 -14.23
C LEU A 405 -0.44 17.95 -15.31
N ASP A 406 0.55 17.07 -15.20
CA ASP A 406 0.65 15.89 -16.07
C ASP A 406 -0.27 14.73 -15.64
N HIS A 407 -0.44 13.72 -16.50
CA HIS A 407 -1.30 12.56 -16.22
C HIS A 407 -0.85 11.72 -15.01
N VAL A 408 0.43 11.75 -14.64
CA VAL A 408 0.95 11.08 -13.45
C VAL A 408 0.66 11.91 -12.20
N GLU A 409 0.60 13.23 -12.31
CA GLU A 409 0.21 14.16 -11.24
C GLU A 409 -1.31 14.15 -11.02
N LEU A 410 -2.11 14.24 -12.08
CA LEU A 410 -3.57 14.08 -12.04
C LEU A 410 -3.99 12.73 -11.43
N ARG A 411 -3.30 11.63 -11.77
CA ARG A 411 -3.57 10.31 -11.18
C ARG A 411 -3.24 10.24 -9.68
N LYS A 412 -2.20 10.93 -9.21
CA LYS A 412 -1.92 11.09 -7.76
C LYS A 412 -2.96 11.97 -7.06
N LEU A 413 -3.37 13.06 -7.71
CA LEU A 413 -4.41 13.96 -7.19
C LEU A 413 -5.75 13.21 -7.05
N MET A 414 -6.08 12.35 -8.02
CA MET A 414 -7.22 11.43 -7.94
C MET A 414 -7.10 10.47 -6.74
N HIS A 415 -5.92 9.93 -6.44
CA HIS A 415 -5.70 9.10 -5.24
C HIS A 415 -5.87 9.89 -3.94
N ALA A 416 -5.42 11.14 -3.90
CA ALA A 416 -5.54 12.02 -2.73
C ALA A 416 -6.98 12.54 -2.50
N ASN A 417 -7.73 12.74 -3.58
CA ASN A 417 -9.13 13.16 -3.56
C ASN A 417 -10.12 12.01 -3.32
N SER A 418 -9.70 10.76 -3.53
CA SER A 418 -10.56 9.59 -3.35
C SER A 418 -11.01 9.46 -1.90
N MET A 419 -12.32 9.34 -1.69
CA MET A 419 -12.91 9.15 -0.37
C MET A 419 -12.71 7.69 0.04
N ASP A 420 -11.77 7.45 0.97
CA ASP A 420 -11.52 6.14 1.57
C ASP A 420 -12.83 5.49 2.08
N ILE A 421 -13.12 4.29 1.57
CA ILE A 421 -14.27 3.48 1.92
C ILE A 421 -13.87 2.00 2.00
N GLY A 422 -14.24 1.33 3.09
CA GLY A 422 -13.90 -0.06 3.33
C GLY A 422 -12.83 -0.22 4.42
N PRO A 423 -11.79 -1.06 4.23
CA PRO A 423 -10.58 -1.07 5.06
C PRO A 423 -9.79 0.24 4.90
N GLU A 424 -9.13 0.71 5.96
CA GLU A 424 -8.34 1.95 5.94
C GLU A 424 -7.13 1.88 4.98
N GLY A 425 -7.04 2.84 4.06
CA GLY A 425 -5.99 2.90 3.03
C GLY A 425 -6.17 1.92 1.87
N LYS A 426 -5.20 1.87 0.95
CA LYS A 426 -5.41 1.18 -0.35
C LYS A 426 -5.72 -0.32 -0.17
N ASP A 427 -6.91 -0.74 -0.59
CA ASP A 427 -7.42 -2.09 -0.42
C ASP A 427 -7.75 -2.80 -1.76
N HIS A 428 -8.15 -4.07 -1.71
CA HIS A 428 -8.43 -4.90 -2.90
C HIS A 428 -9.90 -4.91 -3.35
N TYR A 429 -10.80 -4.22 -2.64
CA TYR A 429 -12.20 -4.03 -3.02
C TYR A 429 -12.44 -2.67 -3.68
N PHE A 430 -11.92 -1.58 -3.10
CA PHE A 430 -12.19 -0.19 -3.50
C PHE A 430 -10.95 0.57 -3.98
N GLY A 431 -9.74 0.03 -3.79
CA GLY A 431 -8.50 0.70 -4.19
C GLY A 431 -8.20 1.84 -3.22
N TYR A 432 -7.97 3.06 -3.72
CA TYR A 432 -7.81 4.27 -2.90
C TYR A 432 -9.16 4.84 -2.38
N GLY A 433 -10.29 4.15 -2.61
CA GLY A 433 -11.62 4.59 -2.18
C GLY A 433 -12.51 5.00 -3.36
N LEU A 434 -13.54 5.81 -3.09
CA LEU A 434 -14.46 6.30 -4.13
C LEU A 434 -13.92 7.59 -4.75
N VAL A 435 -13.83 7.65 -6.07
CA VAL A 435 -13.37 8.85 -6.78
C VAL A 435 -14.23 10.09 -6.44
N GLN A 436 -13.62 11.23 -6.15
CA GLN A 436 -14.29 12.53 -5.93
C GLN A 436 -13.62 13.62 -6.77
N PHE A 437 -14.40 14.60 -7.24
CA PHE A 437 -13.89 15.90 -7.64
C PHE A 437 -13.71 16.82 -6.41
N THR A 438 -12.66 17.66 -6.42
CA THR A 438 -12.36 18.67 -5.40
C THR A 438 -11.75 19.91 -6.07
N ILE A 439 -11.60 21.01 -5.32
CA ILE A 439 -11.10 22.31 -5.81
C ILE A 439 -10.02 22.84 -4.87
N GLU A 440 -9.02 23.52 -5.42
CA GLU A 440 -8.03 24.33 -4.69
C GLU A 440 -8.40 25.83 -4.82
N ASP A 441 -8.41 26.59 -3.71
CA ASP A 441 -9.01 27.94 -3.61
C ASP A 441 -8.11 29.12 -4.09
N GLU A 442 -8.57 29.96 -5.06
CA GLU A 442 -8.04 31.33 -5.36
C GLU A 442 -9.17 32.35 -5.76
N GLU A 443 -8.90 33.68 -5.85
CA GLU A 443 -9.87 34.81 -5.67
C GLU A 443 -10.57 35.46 -6.94
N THR A 444 -11.61 36.33 -6.76
CA THR A 444 -12.44 36.99 -7.83
C THR A 444 -12.91 38.47 -7.54
N THR A 445 -13.47 39.25 -8.52
CA THR A 445 -13.88 40.70 -8.36
C THR A 445 -15.00 41.29 -9.29
N ASP A 446 -15.66 42.41 -8.88
CA ASP A 446 -16.69 43.23 -9.62
C ASP A 446 -16.50 44.78 -9.39
N VAL A 447 -17.41 45.70 -9.79
CA VAL A 447 -17.15 47.18 -9.96
C VAL A 447 -17.88 48.15 -8.99
N LEU A 448 -17.16 49.13 -8.41
CA LEU A 448 -17.34 49.55 -7.01
C LEU A 448 -17.75 51.04 -6.74
N PRO A 449 -18.35 51.39 -5.57
CA PRO A 449 -18.66 52.77 -5.13
C PRO A 449 -17.44 53.67 -4.77
N ALA A 450 -17.74 54.88 -4.27
CA ALA A 450 -16.74 55.88 -3.84
C ALA A 450 -16.32 55.74 -2.37
N GLU A 451 -15.07 56.11 -2.07
CA GLU A 451 -14.42 56.00 -0.75
C GLU A 451 -15.02 56.96 0.29
N PRO A 452 -15.31 56.51 1.54
CA PRO A 452 -15.70 57.38 2.65
C PRO A 452 -14.65 58.45 3.00
N THR A 453 -15.07 59.51 3.68
CA THR A 453 -14.17 60.59 4.11
C THR A 453 -14.36 60.97 5.59
N ASN A 454 -13.39 61.69 6.16
CA ASN A 454 -13.46 62.25 7.53
C ASN A 454 -13.54 61.20 8.68
N LEU A 455 -12.95 60.01 8.48
CA LEU A 455 -12.89 58.94 9.47
C LEU A 455 -12.01 59.31 10.68
N GLN A 456 -12.54 59.19 11.91
CA GLN A 456 -11.88 59.65 13.14
C GLN A 456 -12.25 58.84 14.41
N VAL A 457 -11.31 58.76 15.36
CA VAL A 457 -11.48 58.10 16.68
C VAL A 457 -11.80 59.11 17.79
N SER A 458 -12.69 58.74 18.71
CA SER A 458 -13.07 59.59 19.86
C SER A 458 -12.68 59.04 21.26
N LYS A 459 -12.47 57.72 21.40
CA LYS A 459 -12.06 57.09 22.67
C LYS A 459 -11.36 55.75 22.42
N VAL A 460 -10.46 55.37 23.33
CA VAL A 460 -9.74 54.10 23.37
C VAL A 460 -9.68 53.57 24.81
N GLY A 461 -9.78 52.24 24.97
CA GLY A 461 -9.51 51.50 26.20
C GLY A 461 -8.75 50.20 25.90
N SER A 462 -8.64 49.29 26.87
CA SER A 462 -7.95 48.00 26.64
C SER A 462 -8.79 46.96 25.88
N LYS A 463 -10.09 47.20 25.68
CA LYS A 463 -10.99 46.33 24.91
C LYS A 463 -12.06 47.09 24.10
N ASN A 464 -11.92 48.41 23.92
CA ASN A 464 -12.96 49.25 23.28
C ASN A 464 -12.40 50.47 22.56
N ILE A 465 -13.05 50.85 21.45
CA ILE A 465 -12.75 52.01 20.57
C ILE A 465 -14.06 52.61 20.04
N ASN A 466 -14.13 53.92 19.80
CA ASN A 466 -15.30 54.64 19.27
C ASN A 466 -14.94 55.50 18.03
N LEU A 467 -15.76 55.49 16.96
CA LEU A 467 -15.47 56.01 15.61
C LEU A 467 -16.64 56.77 14.94
N SER A 468 -16.34 57.65 13.97
CA SER A 468 -17.31 58.30 13.06
C SER A 468 -16.69 58.78 11.72
N TRP A 469 -17.50 59.01 10.68
CA TRP A 469 -17.12 59.51 9.34
C TRP A 469 -18.25 60.30 8.62
N ASP A 470 -18.01 60.77 7.38
CA ASP A 470 -18.99 61.49 6.54
C ASP A 470 -19.76 60.55 5.58
N THR A 471 -21.01 60.91 5.22
CA THR A 471 -21.90 60.10 4.37
C THR A 471 -21.54 60.11 2.87
N VAL A 472 -21.62 58.95 2.22
CA VAL A 472 -21.32 58.70 0.79
C VAL A 472 -22.60 58.57 -0.05
N ASN A 473 -22.56 58.98 -1.32
CA ASN A 473 -23.67 58.84 -2.28
C ASN A 473 -23.58 57.54 -3.10
N ASN A 474 -24.74 56.96 -3.44
CA ASN A 474 -24.88 55.74 -4.26
C ASN A 474 -24.16 54.51 -3.66
N ALA A 475 -24.10 54.48 -2.33
CA ALA A 475 -23.89 53.32 -1.51
C ALA A 475 -25.15 53.09 -0.67
N ASP A 476 -25.50 51.82 -0.48
CA ASP A 476 -26.68 51.35 0.24
C ASP A 476 -26.33 51.06 1.72
N THR A 477 -25.10 50.59 2.00
CA THR A 477 -24.56 50.31 3.34
C THR A 477 -23.07 50.69 3.44
N TYR A 478 -22.48 50.60 4.63
CA TYR A 478 -21.02 50.72 4.85
C TYR A 478 -20.48 49.45 5.49
N LEU A 479 -19.45 48.85 4.89
CA LEU A 479 -18.74 47.70 5.46
C LEU A 479 -17.57 48.22 6.30
N VAL A 480 -17.58 47.91 7.58
CA VAL A 480 -16.54 48.26 8.55
C VAL A 480 -15.68 47.04 8.80
N SER A 481 -14.38 47.16 8.51
CA SER A 481 -13.36 46.17 8.78
C SER A 481 -12.55 46.62 9.99
N VAL A 482 -12.50 45.81 11.05
CA VAL A 482 -11.62 46.03 12.20
C VAL A 482 -10.57 44.91 12.16
N THR A 483 -9.29 45.20 12.35
CA THR A 483 -8.26 44.14 12.41
C THR A 483 -8.66 43.05 13.41
N ASP A 484 -8.33 41.79 13.14
CA ASP A 484 -8.66 40.61 13.96
C ASP A 484 -10.16 40.32 14.21
N PHE A 485 -11.09 41.04 13.58
CA PHE A 485 -12.54 40.79 13.70
C PHE A 485 -13.20 40.67 12.32
N ALA A 486 -14.29 39.90 12.25
CA ALA A 486 -15.09 39.78 11.04
C ALA A 486 -15.63 41.15 10.63
N GLU A 487 -15.63 41.43 9.32
CA GLU A 487 -16.23 42.65 8.79
C GLU A 487 -17.76 42.61 8.95
N PHE A 488 -18.37 43.75 9.20
CA PHE A 488 -19.82 43.87 9.39
C PHE A 488 -20.35 45.17 8.78
N GLU A 489 -21.60 45.13 8.33
CA GLU A 489 -22.26 46.28 7.70
C GLU A 489 -22.96 47.18 8.73
N VAL A 490 -22.96 48.49 8.46
CA VAL A 490 -23.71 49.51 9.21
C VAL A 490 -24.42 50.47 8.27
N ASP A 491 -25.64 50.87 8.64
CA ASP A 491 -26.49 51.77 7.83
C ASP A 491 -26.16 53.26 8.04
N VAL A 492 -25.31 53.58 9.04
CA VAL A 492 -25.01 54.94 9.50
C VAL A 492 -23.51 55.14 9.74
N PRO A 493 -22.97 56.36 9.61
CA PRO A 493 -21.53 56.59 9.56
C PRO A 493 -20.84 56.74 10.94
N GLU A 494 -21.21 55.91 11.93
CA GLU A 494 -20.58 55.88 13.27
C GLU A 494 -20.70 54.52 13.96
N ILE A 495 -19.75 54.18 14.85
CA ILE A 495 -19.78 52.92 15.62
C ILE A 495 -18.97 52.96 16.94
N GLN A 496 -19.38 52.14 17.92
CA GLN A 496 -18.55 51.71 19.06
C GLN A 496 -18.21 50.22 18.96
N LEU A 497 -16.96 49.88 19.25
CA LEU A 497 -16.43 48.53 19.36
C LEU A 497 -16.10 48.24 20.83
N ASP A 498 -16.53 47.10 21.39
CA ASP A 498 -16.35 46.78 22.82
C ASP A 498 -15.85 45.35 23.14
N PHE A 499 -15.47 44.62 22.09
CA PHE A 499 -15.02 43.22 22.10
C PHE A 499 -13.51 43.05 21.84
N LEU A 500 -12.75 44.15 21.79
CA LEU A 500 -11.37 44.17 21.30
C LEU A 500 -10.36 43.47 22.22
N LEU A 501 -9.19 43.14 21.68
CA LEU A 501 -8.04 42.66 22.44
C LEU A 501 -7.17 43.84 22.93
N PRO A 502 -6.40 43.66 24.02
CA PRO A 502 -5.53 44.71 24.58
C PRO A 502 -4.21 44.85 23.81
N ASN A 503 -3.63 46.06 23.84
CA ASN A 503 -2.39 46.44 23.14
C ASN A 503 -2.36 46.27 21.62
N THR A 504 -3.43 45.77 21.02
CA THR A 504 -3.52 45.52 19.59
C THR A 504 -3.74 46.84 18.86
N THR A 505 -2.94 47.08 17.83
CA THR A 505 -3.20 48.17 16.87
C THR A 505 -4.25 47.70 15.88
N TYR A 506 -5.43 48.31 15.97
CA TYR A 506 -6.49 48.12 15.01
C TYR A 506 -6.33 49.17 13.91
N GLU A 507 -5.95 48.72 12.72
CA GLU A 507 -6.30 49.41 11.50
C GLU A 507 -7.78 49.18 11.24
N ILE A 508 -8.57 50.26 11.28
CA ILE A 508 -10.02 50.21 11.11
C ILE A 508 -10.38 50.90 9.81
N LYS A 509 -10.99 50.12 8.93
CA LYS A 509 -11.30 50.45 7.54
C LYS A 509 -12.80 50.58 7.36
N VAL A 510 -13.21 51.51 6.50
CA VAL A 510 -14.60 51.69 6.10
C VAL A 510 -14.68 51.86 4.59
N ALA A 511 -15.49 51.05 3.94
CA ALA A 511 -15.92 51.25 2.55
C ALA A 511 -17.44 51.37 2.47
N ALA A 512 -17.91 52.07 1.44
CA ALA A 512 -19.32 52.19 1.12
C ALA A 512 -19.68 51.13 0.06
N ILE A 513 -20.78 50.40 0.23
CA ILE A 513 -21.16 49.24 -0.60
C ILE A 513 -22.43 49.54 -1.41
N ASN A 514 -22.53 48.99 -2.62
CA ASN A 514 -23.80 48.81 -3.32
C ASN A 514 -23.86 47.44 -4.00
N SER A 515 -24.91 47.20 -4.79
CA SER A 515 -25.16 45.95 -5.53
C SER A 515 -24.08 45.47 -6.51
N TYR A 516 -23.03 46.26 -6.75
CA TYR A 516 -21.87 45.90 -7.58
C TYR A 516 -20.56 45.80 -6.78
N GLY A 517 -20.61 45.96 -5.44
CA GLY A 517 -19.50 45.71 -4.52
C GLY A 517 -19.14 46.87 -3.60
N SER A 518 -17.94 46.78 -3.00
CA SER A 518 -17.44 47.67 -1.93
C SER A 518 -16.41 48.69 -2.44
N SER A 519 -16.54 49.96 -2.06
CA SER A 519 -15.59 51.01 -2.46
C SER A 519 -14.16 50.74 -2.01
N LYS A 520 -13.21 51.60 -2.41
CA LYS A 520 -11.96 51.74 -1.65
C LYS A 520 -12.26 52.01 -0.17
N LYS A 521 -11.42 51.46 0.70
CA LYS A 521 -11.56 51.53 2.16
C LYS A 521 -10.76 52.71 2.71
N ALA A 522 -11.45 53.72 3.24
CA ALA A 522 -10.83 54.75 4.07
C ALA A 522 -10.35 54.11 5.39
N SER A 523 -9.18 54.50 5.91
CA SER A 523 -8.50 53.78 7.00
C SER A 523 -8.01 54.68 8.13
N ILE A 524 -8.02 54.18 9.37
CA ILE A 524 -7.41 54.80 10.55
C ILE A 524 -6.79 53.75 11.49
N GLU A 525 -5.55 53.96 11.93
CA GLU A 525 -4.87 53.10 12.91
C GLU A 525 -5.04 53.59 14.35
N VAL A 526 -5.29 52.67 15.29
CA VAL A 526 -5.50 52.98 16.71
C VAL A 526 -5.18 51.79 17.62
N MET A 527 -4.28 51.98 18.59
CA MET A 527 -3.83 50.94 19.52
C MET A 527 -4.62 50.92 20.83
N THR A 528 -5.27 49.79 21.17
CA THR A 528 -5.89 49.59 22.49
C THR A 528 -4.87 49.62 23.62
N LEU A 529 -5.30 49.95 24.84
CA LEU A 529 -4.43 49.92 26.01
C LEU A 529 -4.04 48.48 26.39
N ILE A 530 -2.91 48.28 27.06
CA ILE A 530 -2.51 46.94 27.53
C ILE A 530 -3.50 46.41 28.58
N ALA A 531 -3.69 45.08 28.66
CA ALA A 531 -4.49 44.48 29.73
C ALA A 531 -3.88 44.75 31.11
N SER A 532 -4.71 44.98 32.12
CA SER A 532 -4.24 44.82 33.50
C SER A 532 -3.95 43.34 33.77
N THR A 533 -2.87 43.05 34.49
CA THR A 533 -2.49 41.71 34.94
C THR A 533 -2.45 41.70 36.46
N GLU A 534 -3.06 40.68 37.07
CA GLU A 534 -3.13 40.57 38.53
C GLU A 534 -1.91 39.88 39.15
N VAL A 535 -1.53 40.36 40.34
CA VAL A 535 -0.36 39.89 41.10
C VAL A 535 -0.77 38.97 42.26
N HIS A 536 0.03 37.92 42.47
CA HIS A 536 -0.17 36.83 43.43
C HIS A 536 1.17 36.48 44.13
N SER A 537 1.13 35.58 45.13
CA SER A 537 2.31 35.22 45.94
C SER A 537 2.40 33.73 46.25
N LYS A 538 3.60 33.14 46.15
CA LYS A 538 3.92 31.73 46.42
C LYS A 538 5.27 31.60 47.14
N ASN A 539 5.67 30.36 47.44
CA ASN A 539 7.03 29.96 47.86
C ASN A 539 7.68 30.86 48.92
N ILE A 540 6.89 31.15 49.96
CA ILE A 540 7.25 32.06 51.04
C ILE A 540 8.29 31.42 51.96
N THR A 541 9.46 32.05 52.13
CA THR A 541 10.56 31.60 53.03
C THR A 541 10.88 32.64 54.10
N SER A 542 11.81 32.35 55.03
CA SER A 542 12.19 33.28 56.12
C SER A 542 12.73 34.63 55.64
N ASN A 543 13.29 34.71 54.43
CA ASN A 543 13.91 35.92 53.91
C ASN A 543 13.55 36.24 52.45
N SER A 544 12.52 35.59 51.90
CA SER A 544 12.03 35.92 50.56
C SER A 544 10.56 35.57 50.33
N ILE A 545 9.93 36.29 49.40
CA ILE A 545 8.58 36.04 48.88
C ILE A 545 8.67 35.97 47.36
N GLU A 546 8.17 34.90 46.75
CA GLU A 546 8.03 34.83 45.28
C GLU A 546 6.67 35.40 44.88
N LEU A 547 6.68 36.63 44.41
CA LEU A 547 5.55 37.25 43.74
C LEU A 547 5.49 36.74 42.31
N TYR A 548 4.29 36.53 41.78
CA TYR A 548 4.10 36.10 40.40
C TYR A 548 2.78 36.62 39.85
N TRP A 549 2.69 36.74 38.54
CA TRP A 549 1.53 37.25 37.84
C TRP A 549 1.40 36.56 36.47
N SER A 550 0.18 36.53 35.93
CA SER A 550 -0.06 35.94 34.62
C SER A 550 0.65 36.76 33.54
N LYS A 551 1.42 36.11 32.66
CA LYS A 551 2.14 36.81 31.59
C LYS A 551 1.15 37.60 30.73
N ASN A 552 1.32 38.91 30.77
CA ASN A 552 0.73 39.84 29.84
C ASN A 552 1.65 39.83 28.60
N SER A 553 1.19 39.22 27.49
CA SER A 553 1.93 39.14 26.22
C SER A 553 2.47 40.48 25.76
N ASP A 554 1.68 41.50 26.04
CA ASP A 554 1.74 42.85 25.55
C ASP A 554 2.77 43.69 26.30
N ALA A 555 3.13 43.27 27.51
CA ALA A 555 4.10 43.93 28.35
C ALA A 555 5.52 43.44 28.01
N THR A 556 6.35 44.31 27.42
CA THR A 556 7.80 44.03 27.34
C THR A 556 8.48 44.22 28.69
N TYR A 557 7.86 44.96 29.62
CA TYR A 557 8.24 44.98 31.03
C TYR A 557 7.05 45.29 31.95
N TYR A 558 7.16 44.81 33.18
CA TYR A 558 6.24 45.15 34.27
C TYR A 558 6.91 46.13 35.21
N GLU A 559 6.11 46.99 35.82
CA GLU A 559 6.48 47.77 36.99
C GLU A 559 5.72 47.22 38.20
N LEU A 560 6.45 46.60 39.13
CA LEU A 560 5.94 46.08 40.40
C LEU A 560 6.25 47.07 41.52
N TYR A 561 5.20 47.55 42.17
CA TYR A 561 5.28 48.51 43.25
C TYR A 561 5.05 47.81 44.60
N ARG A 562 5.97 48.01 45.55
CA ARG A 562 5.81 47.63 46.97
C ARG A 562 5.56 48.89 47.78
N ASP A 563 4.41 48.98 48.44
CA ASP A 563 4.01 50.15 49.24
C ASP A 563 4.14 51.50 48.45
N ASN A 564 3.81 51.48 47.16
CA ASN A 564 3.98 52.56 46.15
C ASN A 564 5.43 52.90 45.74
N VAL A 565 6.44 52.16 46.20
CA VAL A 565 7.82 52.25 45.70
C VAL A 565 8.05 51.21 44.62
N LEU A 566 8.58 51.61 43.46
CA LEU A 566 8.98 50.67 42.40
C LEU A 566 10.12 49.79 42.91
N ILE A 567 9.89 48.48 43.05
CA ILE A 567 10.90 47.52 43.54
C ILE A 567 11.41 46.57 42.45
N TYR A 568 10.63 46.35 41.40
CA TYR A 568 11.04 45.56 40.24
C TYR A 568 10.51 46.22 38.96
N MET A 569 11.39 46.31 37.97
CA MET A 569 11.08 46.76 36.62
C MET A 569 11.79 45.82 35.64
N GLY A 570 11.04 45.07 34.83
CA GLY A 570 11.63 44.11 33.90
C GLY A 570 10.65 43.12 33.27
N THR A 571 11.19 42.20 32.48
CA THR A 571 10.48 41.22 31.62
C THR A 571 9.77 40.08 32.35
N GLU A 572 10.21 39.77 33.58
CA GLU A 572 9.83 38.53 34.26
C GLU A 572 8.44 38.64 34.88
N THR A 573 7.71 37.52 34.81
CA THR A 573 6.35 37.40 35.36
C THR A 573 6.33 36.79 36.75
N GLN A 574 7.50 36.71 37.37
CA GLN A 574 7.70 36.39 38.76
C GLN A 574 8.91 37.15 39.28
N PHE A 575 8.80 37.70 40.48
CA PHE A 575 9.87 38.41 41.15
C PHE A 575 10.04 37.83 42.56
N LYS A 576 11.26 37.38 42.86
CA LYS A 576 11.63 36.94 44.20
C LYS A 576 12.15 38.15 44.96
N ASP A 577 11.28 38.72 45.79
CA ASP A 577 11.66 39.79 46.69
C ASP A 577 12.49 39.17 47.83
N ILE A 578 13.75 39.58 47.94
CA ILE A 578 14.79 39.02 48.82
C ILE A 578 15.29 40.05 49.84
N ASP A 579 16.17 39.63 50.75
CA ASP A 579 16.60 40.40 51.93
C ASP A 579 15.44 40.88 52.80
N LEU A 580 14.28 40.21 52.67
CA LEU A 580 13.11 40.45 53.49
C LEU A 580 13.37 39.98 54.92
N LYS A 581 12.77 40.70 55.87
CA LYS A 581 12.84 40.31 57.28
C LYS A 581 11.92 39.10 57.53
N PRO A 582 12.35 38.12 58.35
CA PRO A 582 11.45 37.11 58.89
C PRO A 582 10.23 37.77 59.57
N ASP A 583 9.09 37.09 59.49
CA ASP A 583 7.82 37.45 60.13
C ASP A 583 7.28 38.87 59.81
N THR A 584 7.52 39.42 58.61
CA THR A 584 7.15 40.82 58.25
C THR A 584 6.18 40.93 57.05
N ASN A 585 5.21 41.86 57.12
CA ASN A 585 4.17 42.10 56.09
C ASN A 585 4.54 43.18 55.05
N TYR A 586 4.07 43.05 53.81
CA TYR A 586 4.27 44.02 52.70
C TYR A 586 3.08 44.04 51.70
N HIS A 587 2.87 45.15 50.95
CA HIS A 587 1.78 45.30 49.96
C HIS A 587 2.27 45.48 48.51
N TYR A 588 1.57 44.92 47.51
CA TYR A 588 2.01 44.92 46.11
C TYR A 588 0.91 45.19 45.08
N TYR A 589 1.23 45.91 43.99
CA TYR A 589 0.44 46.00 42.75
C TYR A 589 1.34 46.15 41.52
N LEU A 590 0.77 45.99 40.33
CA LEU A 590 1.49 45.87 39.05
C LEU A 590 0.96 46.85 37.99
N ILE A 591 1.84 47.29 37.08
CA ILE A 591 1.48 47.91 35.80
C ILE A 591 2.22 47.16 34.68
N ALA A 592 1.50 46.77 33.64
CA ALA A 592 2.05 46.18 32.42
C ALA A 592 2.41 47.29 31.42
N LYS A 593 3.60 47.23 30.80
CA LYS A 593 4.11 48.28 29.89
C LYS A 593 4.90 47.73 28.72
N ASN A 594 4.91 48.47 27.63
CA ASN A 594 5.91 48.29 26.58
C ASN A 594 6.53 49.64 26.16
N THR A 595 7.17 49.67 24.99
CA THR A 595 7.83 50.84 24.41
C THR A 595 6.88 51.84 23.75
N VAL A 596 5.61 51.48 23.59
CA VAL A 596 4.58 52.24 22.85
C VAL A 596 3.39 52.61 23.75
N ASN A 597 2.98 51.71 24.65
CA ASN A 597 1.76 51.81 25.43
C ASN A 597 1.91 51.22 26.85
N LYS A 598 0.84 51.32 27.67
CA LYS A 598 0.77 50.81 29.04
C LYS A 598 -0.62 50.26 29.37
N SER A 599 -0.72 49.53 30.48
CA SER A 599 -1.99 49.08 31.05
C SER A 599 -2.57 50.11 32.02
N GLU A 600 -3.83 49.89 32.39
CA GLU A 600 -4.33 50.34 33.68
C GLU A 600 -3.69 49.51 34.83
N PRO A 601 -3.56 50.04 36.06
CA PRO A 601 -2.99 49.31 37.19
C PRO A 601 -3.79 48.07 37.60
N SER A 602 -3.12 47.09 38.20
CA SER A 602 -3.73 45.90 38.78
C SER A 602 -4.47 46.16 40.10
N THR A 603 -5.20 45.16 40.59
CA THR A 603 -5.64 45.10 41.98
C THR A 603 -4.42 44.89 42.92
N GLN A 604 -4.55 45.28 44.19
CA GLN A 604 -3.46 45.28 45.18
C GLN A 604 -3.58 44.13 46.20
N ILE A 605 -2.45 43.54 46.63
CA ILE A 605 -2.36 42.40 47.57
C ILE A 605 -1.43 42.64 48.78
N THR A 606 -1.42 41.72 49.77
CA THR A 606 -0.58 41.78 51.01
C THR A 606 0.00 40.40 51.40
N VAL A 607 1.26 40.29 51.85
CA VAL A 607 1.99 39.00 52.07
C VAL A 607 3.00 39.04 53.27
N LYS A 608 3.36 37.88 53.88
CA LYS A 608 4.28 37.68 55.06
C LYS A 608 5.26 36.48 54.86
N THR A 609 6.37 36.33 55.63
CA THR A 609 7.53 35.37 55.48
C THR A 609 7.60 34.11 56.42
N SER A 610 8.39 33.06 56.09
CA SER A 610 8.44 31.67 56.69
C SER A 610 9.80 31.14 57.27
N ASN A 611 10.34 29.95 56.88
CA ASN A 611 11.60 29.32 57.38
C ASN A 611 12.28 28.33 56.36
N LYS A 612 13.44 27.68 56.66
CA LYS A 612 14.39 27.15 55.63
C LYS A 612 14.72 25.62 55.51
N THR A 613 14.67 24.79 56.57
CA THR A 613 14.87 23.31 56.47
C THR A 613 14.09 22.59 57.58
N SER A 614 13.83 21.29 57.42
CA SER A 614 13.18 20.43 58.43
C SER A 614 13.94 19.14 58.77
N LEU A 615 14.99 18.78 58.03
CA LEU A 615 15.88 17.67 58.37
C LEU A 615 16.97 18.15 59.33
N ASP A 616 17.47 17.26 60.18
CA ASP A 616 18.68 17.52 60.97
C ASP A 616 19.99 17.16 60.23
N THR A 617 21.12 17.39 60.88
CA THR A 617 22.45 17.18 60.31
C THR A 617 22.78 15.70 60.07
N GLU A 618 22.29 14.77 60.90
CA GLU A 618 22.56 13.34 60.75
C GLU A 618 21.74 12.76 59.58
N GLU A 619 20.48 13.16 59.45
CA GLU A 619 19.64 12.81 58.30
C GLU A 619 20.20 13.31 56.96
N LEU A 620 20.84 14.49 56.95
CA LEU A 620 21.43 15.07 55.74
C LEU A 620 22.72 14.36 55.31
N ILE A 621 23.59 13.99 56.27
CA ILE A 621 24.80 13.19 55.98
C ILE A 621 24.44 11.86 55.34
N GLN A 622 23.46 11.13 55.87
CA GLN A 622 23.10 9.82 55.32
C GLN A 622 22.56 9.91 53.89
N PHE A 623 21.84 10.99 53.56
CA PHE A 623 21.35 11.26 52.21
C PHE A 623 22.48 11.61 51.23
N GLN A 624 23.49 12.38 51.66
CA GLN A 624 24.70 12.65 50.88
C GLN A 624 25.49 11.36 50.58
N GLU A 625 25.64 10.45 51.56
CA GLU A 625 26.28 9.14 51.32
C GLU A 625 25.57 8.30 50.26
N ASP A 626 24.24 8.31 50.23
CA ASP A 626 23.46 7.50 49.30
C ASP A 626 23.57 8.00 47.85
N LEU A 627 23.60 9.32 47.64
CA LEU A 627 23.93 9.90 46.32
C LEU A 627 25.36 9.55 45.88
N MET A 628 26.32 9.52 46.80
CA MET A 628 27.68 9.06 46.50
C MET A 628 27.72 7.58 46.10
N ARG A 629 26.99 6.70 46.81
CA ARG A 629 26.88 5.26 46.47
C ARG A 629 26.32 5.01 45.06
N LEU A 630 25.39 5.87 44.62
CA LEU A 630 24.78 5.80 43.29
C LEU A 630 25.61 6.49 42.19
N GLY A 631 26.68 7.21 42.53
CA GLY A 631 27.60 7.85 41.58
C GLY A 631 27.25 9.29 41.20
N PHE A 632 26.54 10.02 42.09
CA PHE A 632 26.08 11.40 41.86
C PHE A 632 26.75 12.46 42.74
N LEU A 633 27.48 12.08 43.80
CA LEU A 633 28.20 12.98 44.71
C LEU A 633 29.61 12.43 45.00
N ASN A 634 30.60 13.30 45.28
CA ASN A 634 31.94 12.85 45.66
C ASN A 634 32.08 12.70 47.18
N ASN A 635 33.02 11.86 47.62
CA ASN A 635 33.34 11.66 49.04
C ASN A 635 33.90 12.92 49.74
N SER A 636 34.29 13.96 49.00
CA SER A 636 34.67 15.27 49.56
C SER A 636 33.47 16.11 50.02
N ASP A 637 32.28 15.79 49.52
CA ASP A 637 31.13 16.70 49.53
C ASP A 637 30.07 16.27 50.57
N VAL A 638 30.30 15.13 51.24
CA VAL A 638 29.50 14.60 52.36
C VAL A 638 29.93 15.31 53.65
N ASN A 639 29.10 16.22 54.15
CA ASN A 639 29.47 17.16 55.23
C ASN A 639 28.33 17.56 56.20
N GLY A 640 27.07 17.24 55.89
CA GLY A 640 25.92 17.62 56.73
C GLY A 640 25.49 19.10 56.63
N GLU A 641 26.04 19.86 55.67
CA GLU A 641 25.57 21.21 55.33
C GLU A 641 24.82 21.18 53.99
N PHE A 642 23.73 21.96 53.86
CA PHE A 642 23.02 22.09 52.59
C PHE A 642 23.74 23.10 51.68
N ASN A 643 24.82 22.63 51.06
CA ASN A 643 25.69 23.37 50.14
C ASN A 643 25.25 23.23 48.67
N ILE A 644 25.92 23.96 47.78
CA ILE A 644 25.62 23.96 46.34
C ILE A 644 25.94 22.61 45.67
N GLU A 645 26.97 21.92 46.15
CA GLU A 645 27.37 20.59 45.68
C GLU A 645 26.25 19.56 45.91
N THR A 646 25.59 19.61 47.07
CA THR A 646 24.41 18.78 47.38
C THR A 646 23.22 19.10 46.46
N GLU A 647 22.95 20.39 46.19
CA GLU A 647 21.88 20.81 45.29
C GLU A 647 22.07 20.27 43.86
N VAL A 648 23.30 20.33 43.34
CA VAL A 648 23.64 19.81 42.00
C VAL A 648 23.52 18.28 41.94
N ALA A 649 24.07 17.55 42.91
CA ALA A 649 23.99 16.08 42.94
C ALA A 649 22.54 15.56 42.99
N ILE A 650 21.66 16.26 43.71
CA ILE A 650 20.21 15.96 43.71
C ILE A 650 19.62 16.15 42.31
N ARG A 651 20.00 17.22 41.60
CA ARG A 651 19.49 17.58 40.28
C ARG A 651 19.90 16.56 39.21
N ASP A 652 21.19 16.20 39.15
CA ASP A 652 21.72 15.15 38.26
C ASP A 652 21.04 13.78 38.48
N PHE A 653 20.80 13.42 39.75
CA PHE A 653 20.09 12.19 40.11
C PHE A 653 18.63 12.21 39.62
N GLN A 654 17.95 13.33 39.82
CA GLN A 654 16.57 13.52 39.39
C GLN A 654 16.47 13.37 37.87
N GLU A 655 17.34 14.01 37.09
CA GLU A 655 17.31 13.93 35.62
C GLU A 655 17.57 12.49 35.10
N TYR A 656 18.61 11.81 35.58
CA TYR A 656 18.99 10.47 35.08
C TYR A 656 17.91 9.39 35.31
N TYR A 657 17.07 9.56 36.34
CA TYR A 657 15.95 8.64 36.63
C TYR A 657 14.56 9.21 36.29
N GLY A 658 14.48 10.32 35.55
CA GLY A 658 13.21 10.86 35.02
C GLY A 658 12.31 11.57 36.06
N LEU A 659 12.89 12.10 37.14
CA LEU A 659 12.21 12.87 38.18
C LEU A 659 12.30 14.39 37.91
N VAL A 660 11.53 15.18 38.66
CA VAL A 660 11.56 16.66 38.56
C VAL A 660 12.85 17.21 39.19
N ALA A 661 13.69 17.83 38.35
CA ALA A 661 15.06 18.28 38.63
C ALA A 661 15.17 19.54 39.52
N THR A 662 14.52 19.51 40.70
CA THR A 662 14.44 20.63 41.66
C THR A 662 15.77 21.00 42.33
N GLY A 663 16.65 20.02 42.61
CA GLY A 663 17.79 20.21 43.51
C GLY A 663 17.43 20.25 45.01
N MET A 664 16.14 20.07 45.36
CA MET A 664 15.66 19.98 46.75
C MET A 664 15.45 18.51 47.15
N ILE A 665 15.57 18.21 48.44
CA ILE A 665 15.30 16.87 48.99
C ILE A 665 13.78 16.65 49.05
N THR A 666 13.20 16.17 47.95
CA THR A 666 11.78 15.79 47.86
C THR A 666 11.55 14.34 48.31
N THR A 667 10.30 14.00 48.61
CA THR A 667 9.88 12.62 48.94
C THR A 667 10.24 11.65 47.82
N ASP A 668 9.92 11.99 46.57
CA ASP A 668 10.12 11.09 45.42
C ASP A 668 11.61 10.83 45.17
N THR A 669 12.47 11.82 45.42
CA THR A 669 13.93 11.69 45.40
C THR A 669 14.40 10.66 46.42
N LYS A 670 13.93 10.76 47.68
CA LYS A 670 14.24 9.76 48.72
C LYS A 670 13.74 8.36 48.33
N VAL A 671 12.53 8.25 47.78
CA VAL A 671 11.93 6.97 47.36
C VAL A 671 12.76 6.31 46.26
N LYS A 672 13.10 7.02 45.17
CA LYS A 672 13.84 6.42 44.05
C LYS A 672 15.28 6.04 44.42
N ILE A 673 15.95 6.83 45.28
CA ILE A 673 17.26 6.46 45.84
C ILE A 673 17.18 5.12 46.58
N GLN A 674 16.20 4.96 47.47
CA GLN A 674 16.03 3.72 48.24
C GLN A 674 15.58 2.54 47.36
N GLU A 675 14.77 2.77 46.33
CA GLU A 675 14.41 1.75 45.33
C GLU A 675 15.68 1.15 44.70
N ILE A 676 16.57 1.97 44.14
CA ILE A 676 17.79 1.53 43.46
C ILE A 676 18.76 0.87 44.46
N LEU A 677 18.96 1.48 45.64
CA LEU A 677 19.82 0.92 46.69
C LEU A 677 19.26 -0.37 47.32
N SER A 678 17.96 -0.63 47.20
CA SER A 678 17.32 -1.89 47.64
C SER A 678 17.42 -3.01 46.60
N SER A 679 17.73 -2.70 45.32
CA SER A 679 17.76 -3.65 44.20
C SER A 679 18.54 -4.93 44.53
N PRO A 680 17.97 -6.14 44.31
CA PRO A 680 18.64 -7.39 44.60
C PRO A 680 19.81 -7.69 43.65
N LEU A 681 20.00 -6.89 42.58
CA LEU A 681 21.08 -7.03 41.62
C LEU A 681 22.24 -6.06 41.91
N ARG A 682 22.75 -6.13 43.15
CA ARG A 682 23.92 -5.39 43.64
C ARG A 682 24.87 -6.29 44.44
N ASN A 683 26.11 -5.85 44.60
CA ASN A 683 27.15 -6.65 45.27
C ASN A 683 26.75 -7.07 46.70
N GLY A 684 27.00 -8.34 47.03
CA GLY A 684 26.68 -8.95 48.32
C GLY A 684 25.30 -9.64 48.39
N GLN A 685 24.42 -9.43 47.42
CA GLN A 685 23.06 -9.99 47.43
C GLN A 685 22.98 -11.38 46.77
N HIS A 686 21.87 -12.08 47.01
CA HIS A 686 21.51 -13.34 46.35
C HIS A 686 20.12 -13.20 45.70
N HIS A 687 20.00 -13.51 44.40
CA HIS A 687 18.74 -13.51 43.67
C HIS A 687 18.83 -14.36 42.39
N ASP A 688 17.75 -15.00 41.98
CA ASP A 688 17.75 -15.89 40.80
C ASP A 688 17.86 -15.13 39.48
N SER A 689 17.32 -13.91 39.41
CA SER A 689 17.59 -12.97 38.32
C SER A 689 19.09 -12.66 38.15
N ALA A 690 19.92 -12.83 39.19
CA ALA A 690 21.37 -12.68 39.09
C ALA A 690 22.03 -13.87 38.36
N ILE A 691 21.36 -15.00 38.18
CA ILE A 691 21.78 -16.07 37.27
C ILE A 691 21.58 -15.59 35.83
N GLN A 692 20.36 -15.16 35.48
CA GLN A 692 20.04 -14.71 34.13
C GLN A 692 20.90 -13.50 33.70
N LEU A 693 21.14 -12.54 34.60
CA LEU A 693 22.06 -11.43 34.36
C LEU A 693 23.47 -11.91 33.98
N LYS A 694 24.01 -12.93 34.67
CA LYS A 694 25.35 -13.48 34.35
C LYS A 694 25.37 -14.22 33.02
N ILE A 695 24.28 -14.89 32.64
CA ILE A 695 24.10 -15.53 31.33
C ILE A 695 24.08 -14.44 30.25
N ASN A 696 23.21 -13.44 30.39
CA ASN A 696 23.02 -12.31 29.48
C ASN A 696 24.33 -11.53 29.26
N LEU A 697 25.02 -11.11 30.34
CA LEU A 697 26.33 -10.47 30.24
C LEU A 697 27.36 -11.36 29.55
N SER A 698 27.42 -12.65 29.91
CA SER A 698 28.35 -13.60 29.29
C SER A 698 28.01 -13.94 27.83
N PHE A 699 26.78 -13.70 27.37
CA PHE A 699 26.37 -13.79 25.98
C PHE A 699 26.84 -12.56 25.19
N LEU A 700 26.75 -11.36 25.79
CA LEU A 700 27.24 -10.07 25.28
C LEU A 700 28.76 -9.85 25.49
N ASP A 701 29.56 -10.93 25.57
CA ASP A 701 31.03 -10.94 25.77
C ASP A 701 31.54 -10.47 27.16
N PHE A 702 30.67 -9.94 28.03
CA PHE A 702 30.97 -9.59 29.44
C PHE A 702 30.98 -10.81 30.36
N HIS A 703 31.91 -11.73 30.13
CA HIS A 703 31.95 -13.00 30.85
C HIS A 703 32.12 -12.85 32.38
N VAL A 704 31.20 -13.45 33.15
CA VAL A 704 31.23 -13.46 34.63
C VAL A 704 31.66 -14.82 35.19
N SER A 705 31.03 -15.91 34.74
CA SER A 705 31.30 -17.30 35.16
C SER A 705 30.71 -18.26 34.12
N ASN A 706 31.30 -19.46 33.99
CA ASN A 706 30.70 -20.55 33.20
C ASN A 706 29.57 -21.26 33.96
N ASN A 707 29.64 -21.26 35.30
CA ASN A 707 28.59 -21.74 36.19
C ASN A 707 28.03 -20.54 36.98
N PRO A 708 26.96 -19.89 36.50
CA PRO A 708 26.33 -18.77 37.21
C PRO A 708 25.61 -19.25 38.47
N THR A 709 25.63 -18.43 39.52
CA THR A 709 24.94 -18.68 40.80
C THR A 709 24.05 -17.48 41.16
N THR A 710 23.15 -17.63 42.13
CA THR A 710 22.30 -16.54 42.64
C THR A 710 23.10 -15.40 43.27
N TYR A 711 24.33 -15.66 43.73
CA TYR A 711 25.18 -14.65 44.36
C TYR A 711 25.64 -13.58 43.37
N TYR A 712 25.31 -12.33 43.65
CA TYR A 712 25.89 -11.16 42.97
C TYR A 712 27.18 -10.76 43.71
N GLY A 713 28.29 -11.41 43.37
CA GLY A 713 29.60 -11.09 43.93
C GLY A 713 30.39 -10.03 43.14
N PRO A 714 31.58 -9.61 43.63
CA PRO A 714 32.38 -8.53 43.03
C PRO A 714 32.76 -8.72 41.55
N THR A 715 32.90 -9.95 41.08
CA THR A 715 33.13 -10.26 39.65
C THR A 715 31.93 -9.86 38.78
N THR A 716 30.71 -10.00 39.30
CA THR A 716 29.46 -9.58 38.64
C THR A 716 29.38 -8.07 38.61
N GLU A 717 29.62 -7.42 39.76
CA GLU A 717 29.64 -5.95 39.88
C GLU A 717 30.62 -5.33 38.90
N ARG A 718 31.87 -5.83 38.83
CA ARG A 718 32.86 -5.35 37.87
C ARG A 718 32.37 -5.51 36.43
N LYS A 719 31.76 -6.64 36.07
CA LYS A 719 31.26 -6.86 34.70
C LYS A 719 30.03 -6.01 34.36
N VAL A 720 29.21 -5.63 35.35
CA VAL A 720 28.17 -4.62 35.19
C VAL A 720 28.76 -3.22 35.06
N ARG A 721 29.80 -2.86 35.81
CA ARG A 721 30.54 -1.59 35.62
C ARG A 721 31.18 -1.49 34.24
N GLU A 722 31.87 -2.54 33.78
CA GLU A 722 32.43 -2.63 32.43
C GLU A 722 31.34 -2.49 31.34
N PHE A 723 30.14 -3.05 31.57
CA PHE A 723 28.99 -2.90 30.67
C PHE A 723 28.43 -1.47 30.66
N GLN A 724 28.22 -0.89 31.85
CA GLN A 724 27.74 0.48 32.03
C GLN A 724 28.69 1.47 31.35
N GLU A 725 30.00 1.32 31.54
CA GLU A 725 31.06 2.12 30.91
C GLU A 725 31.04 1.99 29.37
N LYS A 726 30.97 0.77 28.81
CA LYS A 726 30.94 0.56 27.35
C LYS A 726 29.72 1.21 26.67
N TYR A 727 28.59 1.31 27.38
CA TYR A 727 27.33 1.82 26.82
C TYR A 727 26.89 3.18 27.38
N GLY A 728 27.76 3.91 28.08
CA GLY A 728 27.52 5.29 28.52
C GLY A 728 26.51 5.44 29.68
N LEU A 729 26.30 4.41 30.47
CA LEU A 729 25.42 4.43 31.65
C LEU A 729 26.18 4.89 32.90
N ARG A 730 25.48 5.33 33.95
CA ARG A 730 26.13 5.66 35.24
C ARG A 730 26.78 4.40 35.84
N VAL A 731 28.09 4.47 36.06
CA VAL A 731 28.92 3.32 36.46
C VAL A 731 28.83 3.10 37.98
N ASN A 732 27.69 2.58 38.45
CA ASN A 732 27.42 2.30 39.86
C ASN A 732 27.59 0.82 40.25
N GLY A 733 27.65 -0.10 39.28
CA GLY A 733 27.78 -1.54 39.53
C GLY A 733 26.52 -2.23 40.05
N ILE A 734 25.37 -1.55 40.02
CA ILE A 734 24.03 -2.10 40.28
C ILE A 734 23.37 -2.34 38.92
N ALA A 735 22.83 -3.53 38.68
CA ALA A 735 22.03 -3.74 37.46
C ALA A 735 20.60 -3.24 37.71
N ASP A 736 20.44 -1.92 37.61
CA ASP A 736 19.16 -1.22 37.68
C ASP A 736 18.32 -1.39 36.39
N GLU A 737 17.09 -0.87 36.41
CA GLU A 737 16.12 -0.95 35.30
C GLU A 737 16.71 -0.48 33.96
N ILE A 738 17.47 0.63 33.98
CA ILE A 738 18.13 1.23 32.81
C ILE A 738 19.21 0.27 32.27
N THR A 739 20.03 -0.28 33.18
CA THR A 739 21.07 -1.25 32.83
C THR A 739 20.48 -2.53 32.25
N LEU A 740 19.40 -3.06 32.84
CA LEU A 740 18.72 -4.29 32.39
C LEU A 740 18.07 -4.12 31.01
N LYS A 741 17.31 -3.05 30.79
CA LYS A 741 16.70 -2.73 29.48
C LYS A 741 17.76 -2.63 28.38
N LYS A 742 18.94 -2.06 28.69
CA LYS A 742 20.03 -1.98 27.72
C LYS A 742 20.68 -3.34 27.42
N ILE A 743 20.74 -4.25 28.39
CA ILE A 743 21.21 -5.63 28.19
C ILE A 743 20.25 -6.38 27.26
N GLU A 744 18.95 -6.35 27.55
CA GLU A 744 17.91 -7.05 26.78
C GLU A 744 17.86 -6.59 25.31
N SER A 745 17.88 -5.27 25.08
CA SER A 745 17.95 -4.65 23.75
C SER A 745 19.11 -5.17 22.87
N LEU A 746 20.24 -5.54 23.47
CA LEU A 746 21.43 -6.04 22.76
C LEU A 746 21.40 -7.56 22.50
N ILE A 747 20.57 -8.30 23.25
CA ILE A 747 20.37 -9.75 23.08
C ILE A 747 19.36 -10.02 21.96
N ASN A 748 18.33 -9.18 21.86
CA ASN A 748 17.23 -9.35 20.90
C ASN A 748 17.51 -8.70 19.53
N SER A 749 18.64 -8.01 19.35
CA SER A 749 19.04 -7.43 18.06
C SER A 749 19.57 -8.49 17.07
N PRO A 750 19.51 -8.24 15.74
CA PRO A 750 20.17 -9.10 14.76
C PRO A 750 21.70 -8.95 14.82
N MET A 751 22.43 -9.96 14.35
CA MET A 751 23.89 -9.94 14.30
C MET A 751 24.39 -9.14 13.08
N ALA A 752 25.07 -8.02 13.33
CA ALA A 752 25.54 -7.07 12.31
C ALA A 752 26.94 -6.53 12.62
N LEU A 753 27.51 -5.71 11.74
CA LEU A 753 28.80 -5.07 11.95
C LEU A 753 28.84 -4.31 13.29
N GLY A 754 29.76 -4.71 14.17
CA GLY A 754 29.89 -4.14 15.53
C GLY A 754 29.39 -5.05 16.66
N THR A 755 28.60 -6.09 16.36
CA THR A 755 28.05 -7.00 17.39
C THR A 755 29.17 -7.77 18.12
N TYR A 756 29.09 -7.86 19.45
CA TYR A 756 29.92 -8.73 20.30
C TYR A 756 29.02 -9.75 21.02
N ARG A 757 28.85 -10.95 20.44
CA ARG A 757 28.00 -12.00 21.00
C ARG A 757 28.56 -13.41 20.80
N LYS A 758 28.15 -14.35 21.66
CA LYS A 758 28.58 -15.76 21.58
C LYS A 758 28.09 -16.51 20.34
N ASP A 759 26.87 -16.24 19.87
CA ASP A 759 26.27 -16.87 18.69
C ASP A 759 26.95 -16.47 17.36
N VAL A 760 27.68 -15.35 17.33
CA VAL A 760 28.56 -14.97 16.20
C VAL A 760 29.61 -16.06 15.92
N ILE A 761 30.03 -16.83 16.93
CA ILE A 761 30.93 -17.99 16.73
C ILE A 761 30.19 -19.14 16.04
N THR A 762 28.95 -19.42 16.43
CA THR A 762 28.08 -20.42 15.79
C THR A 762 27.85 -20.06 14.32
N LEU A 763 27.47 -18.81 14.03
CA LEU A 763 27.32 -18.28 12.66
C LEU A 763 28.58 -18.52 11.82
N LYS A 764 29.77 -18.16 12.33
CA LYS A 764 31.04 -18.36 11.63
C LYS A 764 31.37 -19.82 11.35
N ASN A 765 31.10 -20.71 12.31
CA ASN A 765 31.31 -22.15 12.14
C ASN A 765 30.34 -22.73 11.11
N ASN A 766 29.07 -22.36 11.18
CA ASN A 766 28.03 -22.80 10.25
C ASN A 766 28.35 -22.36 8.82
N LEU A 767 28.69 -21.08 8.61
CA LEU A 767 29.15 -20.57 7.32
C LEU A 767 30.39 -21.33 6.82
N ALA A 768 31.38 -21.59 7.68
CA ALA A 768 32.57 -22.35 7.30
C ALA A 768 32.25 -23.81 6.85
N ILE A 769 31.28 -24.48 7.48
CA ILE A 769 30.78 -25.80 7.05
C ILE A 769 30.14 -25.71 5.66
N LEU A 770 29.37 -24.64 5.39
CA LEU A 770 28.72 -24.38 4.10
C LEU A 770 29.65 -23.88 2.99
N GLY A 771 30.97 -23.75 3.25
CA GLY A 771 31.97 -23.30 2.28
C GLY A 771 32.26 -21.80 2.30
N PHE A 772 31.73 -21.07 3.28
CA PHE A 772 31.86 -19.63 3.48
C PHE A 772 32.82 -19.36 4.65
N HIS A 773 34.12 -19.53 4.38
CA HIS A 773 35.15 -19.46 5.43
C HIS A 773 35.50 -18.02 5.84
N ILE A 774 35.65 -17.80 7.15
CA ILE A 774 35.94 -16.48 7.76
C ILE A 774 37.24 -16.51 8.57
N SER A 775 37.41 -17.53 9.43
CA SER A 775 38.59 -17.71 10.28
C SER A 775 38.63 -19.14 10.81
N ASN A 776 39.83 -19.71 11.00
CA ASN A 776 40.03 -20.97 11.72
C ASN A 776 39.84 -20.82 13.25
N ASN A 777 39.95 -19.58 13.75
CA ASN A 777 39.72 -19.22 15.15
C ASN A 777 38.61 -18.14 15.19
N PRO A 778 37.32 -18.53 15.23
CA PRO A 778 36.21 -17.60 15.28
C PRO A 778 36.12 -16.88 16.64
N THR A 779 35.89 -15.57 16.59
CA THR A 779 35.67 -14.70 17.76
C THR A 779 34.19 -14.33 17.91
N THR A 780 33.80 -13.82 19.08
CA THR A 780 32.48 -13.24 19.38
C THR A 780 32.19 -11.93 18.64
N TYR A 781 33.21 -11.31 18.04
CA TYR A 781 33.08 -10.02 17.34
C TYR A 781 32.68 -10.18 15.87
N TYR A 782 31.54 -9.59 15.48
CA TYR A 782 31.08 -9.47 14.10
C TYR A 782 31.75 -8.26 13.43
N GLY A 783 32.93 -8.50 12.83
CA GLY A 783 33.69 -7.50 12.07
C GLY A 783 33.47 -7.57 10.56
N PRO A 784 34.10 -6.68 9.76
CA PRO A 784 33.86 -6.55 8.32
C PRO A 784 34.07 -7.83 7.50
N THR A 785 35.01 -8.70 7.91
CA THR A 785 35.22 -10.02 7.28
C THR A 785 34.02 -10.96 7.47
N THR A 786 33.28 -10.81 8.57
CA THR A 786 32.05 -11.59 8.84
C THR A 786 30.92 -11.08 7.96
N GLU A 787 30.75 -9.75 7.93
CA GLU A 787 29.76 -9.06 7.11
C GLU A 787 29.90 -9.40 5.61
N ARG A 788 31.11 -9.26 5.03
CA ARG A 788 31.38 -9.62 3.63
C ARG A 788 31.00 -11.07 3.32
N VAL A 789 31.32 -12.00 4.21
CA VAL A 789 31.06 -13.43 3.97
C VAL A 789 29.58 -13.79 4.18
N VAL A 790 28.85 -13.03 5.00
CA VAL A 790 27.38 -13.08 5.05
C VAL A 790 26.76 -12.51 3.77
N ARG A 791 27.28 -11.39 3.22
CA ARG A 791 26.86 -10.88 1.90
C ARG A 791 27.09 -11.92 0.80
N GLU A 792 28.25 -12.58 0.77
CA GLU A 792 28.54 -13.66 -0.18
C GLU A 792 27.61 -14.87 -0.02
N PHE A 793 27.17 -15.19 1.20
CA PHE A 793 26.19 -16.25 1.46
C PHE A 793 24.79 -15.85 0.96
N GLN A 794 24.37 -14.62 1.26
CA GLN A 794 23.08 -14.07 0.82
C GLN A 794 22.97 -14.06 -0.71
N ASP A 795 23.98 -13.51 -1.38
CA ASP A 795 24.11 -13.46 -2.85
C ASP A 795 24.02 -14.86 -3.48
N TYR A 796 24.83 -15.82 -3.00
CA TYR A 796 24.86 -17.19 -3.55
C TYR A 796 23.55 -17.97 -3.39
N TYR A 797 22.74 -17.68 -2.36
CA TYR A 797 21.44 -18.34 -2.14
C TYR A 797 20.22 -17.49 -2.56
N GLY A 798 20.43 -16.28 -3.08
CA GLY A 798 19.35 -15.39 -3.55
C GLY A 798 18.55 -14.70 -2.43
N LEU A 799 19.19 -14.42 -1.29
CA LEU A 799 18.62 -13.61 -0.20
C LEU A 799 18.95 -12.12 -0.38
N GLU A 800 18.32 -11.24 0.39
CA GLU A 800 18.69 -9.83 0.43
C GLU A 800 20.14 -9.64 0.94
N VAL A 801 21.00 -9.00 0.14
CA VAL A 801 22.45 -8.89 0.38
C VAL A 801 22.78 -7.77 1.38
N THR A 802 22.16 -7.82 2.56
CA THR A 802 22.25 -6.81 3.63
C THR A 802 23.59 -6.81 4.37
N GLY A 803 24.27 -7.95 4.44
CA GLY A 803 25.42 -8.16 5.34
C GLY A 803 25.04 -8.25 6.83
N ILE A 804 23.76 -8.32 7.14
CA ILE A 804 23.22 -8.58 8.48
C ILE A 804 22.80 -10.05 8.52
N ALA A 805 23.18 -10.79 9.55
CA ALA A 805 22.62 -12.12 9.77
C ALA A 805 21.22 -11.99 10.38
N SER A 806 20.24 -11.74 9.51
CA SER A 806 18.81 -11.70 9.79
C SER A 806 18.26 -13.08 10.19
N GLN A 807 17.03 -13.11 10.70
CA GLN A 807 16.30 -14.36 10.99
C GLN A 807 16.28 -15.28 9.76
N GLU A 808 15.85 -14.77 8.61
CA GLU A 808 15.87 -15.46 7.31
C GLU A 808 17.27 -15.99 6.94
N THR A 809 18.33 -15.19 7.15
CA THR A 809 19.71 -15.61 6.87
C THR A 809 20.12 -16.80 7.75
N LEU A 810 19.71 -16.82 9.02
CA LEU A 810 19.99 -17.90 9.96
C LEU A 810 19.16 -19.15 9.66
N GLU A 811 17.87 -18.99 9.37
CA GLU A 811 16.97 -20.07 8.94
C GLU A 811 17.45 -20.72 7.64
N LYS A 812 17.96 -19.93 6.69
CA LYS A 812 18.54 -20.48 5.44
C LYS A 812 19.81 -21.27 5.69
N ILE A 813 20.66 -20.82 6.62
CA ILE A 813 21.84 -21.58 7.07
C ILE A 813 21.40 -22.92 7.70
N GLU A 814 20.34 -22.92 8.50
CA GLU A 814 19.80 -24.13 9.15
C GLU A 814 19.11 -25.08 8.17
N GLU A 815 18.36 -24.59 7.17
CA GLU A 815 17.81 -25.39 6.05
C GLU A 815 18.90 -26.23 5.37
N ILE A 816 20.03 -25.59 5.02
CA ILE A 816 21.11 -26.25 4.30
C ILE A 816 21.85 -27.24 5.22
N LEU A 817 22.10 -26.88 6.48
CA LEU A 817 22.76 -27.75 7.45
C LEU A 817 21.89 -28.92 7.93
N SER A 818 20.56 -28.79 7.89
CA SER A 818 19.62 -29.85 8.23
C SER A 818 19.32 -30.82 7.08
N SER A 819 19.66 -30.47 5.83
CA SER A 819 19.49 -31.28 4.62
C SER A 819 19.84 -32.77 4.81
N PRO A 820 18.94 -33.72 4.47
CA PRO A 820 19.19 -35.15 4.64
C PRO A 820 20.26 -35.69 3.67
N LEU A 821 20.63 -34.94 2.62
CA LEU A 821 21.66 -35.32 1.65
C LEU A 821 23.05 -34.81 2.07
N ARG A 822 23.48 -35.21 3.27
CA ARG A 822 24.81 -34.91 3.85
C ARG A 822 25.42 -36.12 4.55
N ASN A 823 26.73 -36.07 4.79
CA ASN A 823 27.47 -37.21 5.35
C ASN A 823 26.92 -37.68 6.72
N GLY A 824 26.80 -39.00 6.86
CA GLY A 824 26.26 -39.68 8.05
C GLY A 824 24.74 -39.95 8.01
N GLN A 825 23.99 -39.31 7.12
CA GLN A 825 22.53 -39.44 7.06
C GLN A 825 22.06 -40.65 6.24
N HIS A 826 20.77 -40.97 6.35
CA HIS A 826 20.08 -42.01 5.57
C HIS A 826 18.81 -41.44 4.96
N ASP A 827 18.70 -41.49 3.64
CA ASP A 827 17.59 -40.88 2.89
C ASP A 827 17.37 -41.60 1.54
N GLU A 828 16.13 -41.64 1.04
CA GLU A 828 15.83 -42.31 -0.24
C GLU A 828 16.33 -41.53 -1.46
N GLY A 829 16.28 -40.20 -1.41
CA GLY A 829 16.88 -39.31 -2.40
C GLY A 829 18.39 -39.49 -2.53
N ALA A 830 19.07 -39.98 -1.47
CA ALA A 830 20.48 -40.33 -1.53
C ALA A 830 20.77 -41.53 -2.44
N ILE A 831 19.78 -42.36 -2.82
CA ILE A 831 19.93 -43.35 -3.90
C ILE A 831 19.92 -42.64 -5.24
N GLN A 832 18.89 -41.83 -5.52
CA GLN A 832 18.74 -41.15 -6.81
C GLN A 832 19.91 -40.19 -7.08
N LEU A 833 20.40 -39.48 -6.07
CA LEU A 833 21.60 -38.65 -6.16
C LEU A 833 22.83 -39.45 -6.62
N LYS A 834 23.03 -40.66 -6.10
CA LYS A 834 24.17 -41.53 -6.50
C LYS A 834 24.04 -42.00 -7.96
N ILE A 835 22.82 -42.26 -8.42
CA ILE A 835 22.54 -42.61 -9.82
C ILE A 835 22.82 -41.40 -10.72
N ASN A 836 22.23 -40.25 -10.39
CA ASN A 836 22.39 -38.98 -11.10
C ASN A 836 23.87 -38.57 -11.25
N LEU A 837 24.63 -38.58 -10.15
CA LEU A 837 26.07 -38.30 -10.17
C LEU A 837 26.83 -39.31 -11.03
N SER A 838 26.46 -40.59 -10.99
CA SER A 838 27.10 -41.64 -11.82
C SER A 838 26.83 -41.46 -13.31
N LEU A 839 25.62 -41.01 -13.70
CA LEU A 839 25.30 -40.63 -15.09
C LEU A 839 26.13 -39.43 -15.56
N LEU A 840 26.33 -38.44 -14.69
CA LEU A 840 27.24 -37.29 -14.91
C LEU A 840 28.73 -37.65 -14.75
N GLY A 841 29.09 -38.93 -14.62
CA GLY A 841 30.48 -39.42 -14.58
C GLY A 841 31.16 -39.39 -13.20
N PHE A 842 30.48 -38.92 -12.15
CA PHE A 842 30.91 -38.93 -10.76
C PHE A 842 30.47 -40.22 -10.05
N HIS A 843 30.94 -41.36 -10.56
CA HIS A 843 30.55 -42.70 -10.07
C HIS A 843 30.85 -42.92 -8.58
N ILE A 844 29.91 -43.59 -7.88
CA ILE A 844 29.97 -43.85 -6.43
C ILE A 844 29.85 -45.34 -6.10
N SER A 845 28.85 -46.03 -6.66
CA SER A 845 28.58 -47.46 -6.43
C SER A 845 27.68 -48.02 -7.54
N ASN A 846 27.84 -49.30 -7.87
CA ASN A 846 26.91 -50.00 -8.76
C ASN A 846 25.61 -50.39 -8.04
N ASN A 847 25.66 -50.52 -6.70
CA ASN A 847 24.50 -50.76 -5.84
C ASN A 847 24.37 -49.55 -4.89
N PRO A 848 23.61 -48.50 -5.26
CA PRO A 848 23.38 -47.36 -4.39
C PRO A 848 22.48 -47.72 -3.20
N THR A 849 22.75 -47.13 -2.04
CA THR A 849 21.96 -47.32 -0.80
C THR A 849 21.49 -45.96 -0.27
N THR A 850 20.55 -45.96 0.67
CA THR A 850 20.05 -44.73 1.33
C THR A 850 21.11 -44.01 2.17
N HIS A 851 22.18 -44.70 2.59
CA HIS A 851 23.25 -44.08 3.37
C HIS A 851 24.05 -43.07 2.55
N TYR A 852 24.14 -41.83 3.02
CA TYR A 852 25.04 -40.82 2.48
C TYR A 852 26.35 -40.88 3.27
N GLY A 853 27.27 -41.74 2.84
CA GLY A 853 28.60 -41.90 3.46
C GLY A 853 29.70 -41.03 2.82
N PRO A 854 30.94 -41.05 3.37
CA PRO A 854 32.05 -40.17 2.94
C PRO A 854 32.42 -40.29 1.45
N THR A 855 32.22 -41.45 0.82
CA THR A 855 32.42 -41.62 -0.63
C THR A 855 31.43 -40.79 -1.46
N THR A 856 30.19 -40.65 -0.98
CA THR A 856 29.14 -39.81 -1.58
C THR A 856 29.49 -38.34 -1.43
N GLU A 857 29.86 -37.92 -0.20
CA GLU A 857 30.28 -36.56 0.11
C GLU A 857 31.45 -36.12 -0.78
N ARG A 858 32.48 -36.96 -0.93
CA ARG A 858 33.62 -36.69 -1.82
C ARG A 858 33.19 -36.50 -3.28
N LYS A 859 32.24 -37.29 -3.79
CA LYS A 859 31.74 -37.12 -5.16
C LYS A 859 30.85 -35.89 -5.35
N VAL A 860 30.11 -35.49 -4.32
CA VAL A 860 29.41 -34.18 -4.33
C VAL A 860 30.41 -33.02 -4.26
N ARG A 861 31.48 -33.10 -3.46
CA ARG A 861 32.57 -32.09 -3.46
C ARG A 861 33.28 -32.00 -4.81
N GLU A 862 33.62 -33.14 -5.44
CA GLU A 862 34.17 -33.18 -6.80
C GLU A 862 33.21 -32.54 -7.81
N PHE A 863 31.91 -32.85 -7.75
CA PHE A 863 30.89 -32.26 -8.61
C PHE A 863 30.74 -30.75 -8.41
N GLN A 864 30.64 -30.29 -7.16
CA GLN A 864 30.55 -28.87 -6.82
C GLN A 864 31.76 -28.11 -7.34
N GLN A 865 32.97 -28.64 -7.11
CA GLN A 865 34.22 -28.01 -7.56
C GLN A 865 34.31 -27.88 -9.09
N VAL A 866 33.89 -28.90 -9.85
CA VAL A 866 33.91 -28.87 -11.32
C VAL A 866 32.90 -27.88 -11.91
N ASN A 867 31.77 -27.63 -11.22
CA ASN A 867 30.70 -26.75 -11.67
C ASN A 867 30.69 -25.36 -10.99
N GLY A 868 31.77 -24.99 -10.30
CA GLY A 868 31.91 -23.66 -9.68
C GLY A 868 31.04 -23.41 -8.44
N LEU A 869 30.39 -24.45 -7.90
CA LEU A 869 29.54 -24.36 -6.72
C LEU A 869 30.36 -24.31 -5.42
N LYS A 870 29.75 -23.83 -4.33
CA LYS A 870 30.38 -23.81 -3.00
C LYS A 870 30.64 -25.24 -2.51
N VAL A 871 31.91 -25.60 -2.33
CA VAL A 871 32.37 -26.98 -2.10
C VAL A 871 32.17 -27.40 -0.63
N ASN A 872 30.93 -27.70 -0.26
CA ASN A 872 30.53 -28.07 1.11
C ASN A 872 30.23 -29.58 1.29
N GLY A 873 30.04 -30.33 0.20
CA GLY A 873 29.75 -31.78 0.26
C GLY A 873 28.32 -32.15 0.64
N ILE A 874 27.43 -31.16 0.78
CA ILE A 874 25.99 -31.30 0.99
C ILE A 874 25.32 -31.16 -0.38
N ALA A 875 24.43 -32.09 -0.76
CA ALA A 875 23.62 -31.92 -1.97
C ALA A 875 22.41 -31.03 -1.66
N ASP A 876 22.66 -29.73 -1.56
CA ASP A 876 21.67 -28.69 -1.34
C ASP A 876 20.82 -28.40 -2.60
N LYS A 877 19.81 -27.53 -2.47
CA LYS A 877 18.88 -27.18 -3.56
C LYS A 877 19.61 -26.64 -4.80
N VAL A 878 20.70 -25.90 -4.63
CA VAL A 878 21.53 -25.37 -5.72
C VAL A 878 22.24 -26.51 -6.43
N THR A 879 22.95 -27.37 -5.68
CA THR A 879 23.66 -28.54 -6.18
C THR A 879 22.72 -29.50 -6.92
N LEU A 880 21.53 -29.76 -6.36
CA LEU A 880 20.51 -30.62 -6.98
C LEU A 880 19.95 -30.01 -8.28
N LYS A 881 19.70 -28.69 -8.31
CA LYS A 881 19.27 -27.97 -9.53
C LYS A 881 20.32 -28.10 -10.64
N THR A 882 21.59 -27.84 -10.35
CA THR A 882 22.68 -27.99 -11.33
C THR A 882 22.83 -29.44 -11.81
N ILE A 883 22.62 -30.44 -10.93
CA ILE A 883 22.58 -31.86 -11.34
C ILE A 883 21.42 -32.13 -12.31
N GLN A 884 20.23 -31.60 -12.06
CA GLN A 884 19.06 -31.77 -12.94
C GLN A 884 19.23 -31.05 -14.28
N GLU A 885 19.76 -29.83 -14.27
CA GLU A 885 20.06 -29.05 -15.48
C GLU A 885 21.07 -29.79 -16.37
N LEU A 886 22.16 -30.29 -15.80
CA LEU A 886 23.15 -31.07 -16.54
C LEU A 886 22.60 -32.42 -17.03
N LEU A 887 21.73 -33.09 -16.27
CA LEU A 887 21.08 -34.33 -16.73
C LEU A 887 20.14 -34.08 -17.91
N SER A 888 19.47 -32.93 -17.96
CA SER A 888 18.54 -32.58 -19.04
C SER A 888 19.21 -32.50 -20.42
N THR A 889 20.53 -32.24 -20.46
CA THR A 889 21.32 -32.22 -21.71
C THR A 889 22.01 -33.55 -22.01
N THR A 890 21.95 -34.56 -21.14
CA THR A 890 22.53 -35.89 -21.40
C THR A 890 21.60 -36.80 -22.20
N MET A 891 22.12 -37.46 -23.24
CA MET A 891 21.40 -38.50 -23.99
C MET A 891 21.81 -39.90 -23.50
N ALA A 892 20.84 -40.72 -23.10
CA ALA A 892 21.05 -42.03 -22.49
C ALA A 892 20.01 -43.04 -23.00
N LEU A 893 20.13 -44.33 -22.60
CA LEU A 893 19.14 -45.35 -22.92
C LEU A 893 17.74 -44.90 -22.49
N GLY A 894 16.83 -44.72 -23.46
CA GLY A 894 15.48 -44.20 -23.23
C GLY A 894 15.21 -42.81 -23.81
N THR A 895 16.24 -42.00 -24.09
CA THR A 895 16.05 -40.64 -24.63
C THR A 895 15.38 -40.66 -26.01
N HIS A 896 14.39 -39.80 -26.22
CA HIS A 896 13.79 -39.53 -27.53
C HIS A 896 13.98 -38.05 -27.88
N SER A 897 14.93 -37.72 -28.77
CA SER A 897 15.15 -36.33 -29.20
C SER A 897 15.79 -36.24 -30.59
N GLN A 898 15.84 -35.04 -31.19
CA GLN A 898 16.46 -34.85 -32.50
C GLN A 898 18.00 -34.86 -32.42
N GLU A 899 18.55 -34.50 -31.28
CA GLU A 899 19.98 -34.51 -30.96
C GLU A 899 20.53 -35.93 -30.98
N VAL A 900 19.69 -36.94 -30.66
CA VAL A 900 20.03 -38.36 -30.81
C VAL A 900 20.27 -38.73 -32.28
N VAL A 901 19.56 -38.10 -33.22
CA VAL A 901 19.77 -38.29 -34.67
C VAL A 901 21.11 -37.68 -35.07
N THR A 902 21.40 -36.46 -34.60
CA THR A 902 22.69 -35.77 -34.81
C THR A 902 23.86 -36.57 -34.23
N LEU A 903 23.73 -37.08 -33.00
CA LEU A 903 24.71 -37.96 -32.36
C LEU A 903 24.99 -39.21 -33.20
N LYS A 904 23.96 -39.88 -33.71
CA LYS A 904 24.12 -41.07 -34.58
C LYS A 904 24.83 -40.76 -35.88
N ASN A 905 24.52 -39.63 -36.52
CA ASN A 905 25.19 -39.17 -37.75
C ASN A 905 26.66 -38.80 -37.48
N ASN A 906 26.94 -38.16 -36.36
CA ASN A 906 28.29 -37.78 -35.96
C ASN A 906 29.15 -39.02 -35.65
N LEU A 907 28.62 -39.98 -34.88
CA LEU A 907 29.28 -41.26 -34.61
C LEU A 907 29.53 -42.05 -35.89
N ALA A 908 28.53 -42.17 -36.78
CA ALA A 908 28.70 -42.84 -38.07
C ALA A 908 29.77 -42.17 -38.96
N THR A 909 29.88 -40.83 -38.92
CA THR A 909 30.92 -40.07 -39.62
C THR A 909 32.32 -40.35 -39.05
N LEU A 910 32.42 -40.56 -37.73
CA LEU A 910 33.63 -41.00 -37.04
C LEU A 910 33.92 -42.51 -37.15
N GLY A 911 33.15 -43.27 -37.94
CA GLY A 911 33.32 -44.71 -38.17
C GLY A 911 32.58 -45.62 -37.16
N PHE A 912 31.83 -45.04 -36.23
CA PHE A 912 31.03 -45.74 -35.20
C PHE A 912 29.57 -45.87 -35.67
N HIS A 913 29.32 -46.82 -36.57
CA HIS A 913 28.04 -46.96 -37.26
C HIS A 913 26.94 -47.61 -36.38
N ILE A 914 25.73 -47.02 -36.39
CA ILE A 914 24.58 -47.46 -35.57
C ILE A 914 23.41 -47.94 -36.45
N SER A 915 23.02 -47.14 -37.44
CA SER A 915 21.95 -47.42 -38.40
C SER A 915 22.11 -46.51 -39.62
N ASN A 916 21.75 -47.00 -40.80
CA ASN A 916 21.68 -46.17 -42.02
C ASN A 916 20.46 -45.22 -42.00
N ASN A 917 19.44 -45.52 -41.18
CA ASN A 917 18.28 -44.68 -40.92
C ASN A 917 18.24 -44.37 -39.40
N PRO A 918 18.84 -43.25 -38.95
CA PRO A 918 18.88 -42.91 -37.53
C PRO A 918 17.53 -42.36 -37.03
N THR A 919 16.96 -43.01 -36.02
CA THR A 919 15.76 -42.57 -35.29
C THR A 919 16.09 -41.61 -34.15
N THR A 920 15.10 -40.89 -33.63
CA THR A 920 15.22 -40.06 -32.41
C THR A 920 15.42 -40.87 -31.12
N TYR A 921 15.15 -42.18 -31.14
CA TYR A 921 15.22 -43.04 -29.96
C TYR A 921 16.64 -43.56 -29.67
N TYR A 922 17.18 -43.24 -28.49
CA TYR A 922 18.45 -43.75 -27.99
C TYR A 922 18.22 -45.14 -27.36
N GLY A 923 18.27 -46.18 -28.21
CA GLY A 923 18.11 -47.57 -27.80
C GLY A 923 19.42 -48.28 -27.44
N PRO A 924 19.38 -49.57 -27.04
CA PRO A 924 20.55 -50.31 -26.57
C PRO A 924 21.73 -50.36 -27.55
N ILE A 925 21.46 -50.37 -28.87
CA ILE A 925 22.50 -50.31 -29.91
C ILE A 925 23.22 -48.95 -29.91
N THR A 926 22.48 -47.86 -29.66
CA THR A 926 23.06 -46.50 -29.56
C THR A 926 23.93 -46.39 -28.31
N GLU A 927 23.45 -46.94 -27.20
CA GLU A 927 24.20 -47.03 -25.94
C GLU A 927 25.50 -47.86 -26.10
N GLN A 928 25.43 -49.03 -26.73
CA GLN A 928 26.61 -49.88 -26.99
C GLN A 928 27.65 -49.14 -27.85
N VAL A 929 27.24 -48.51 -28.95
CA VAL A 929 28.19 -47.82 -29.83
C VAL A 929 28.78 -46.56 -29.17
N VAL A 930 28.05 -45.91 -28.25
CA VAL A 930 28.62 -44.87 -27.38
C VAL A 930 29.63 -45.45 -26.38
N ARG A 931 29.40 -46.63 -25.80
CA ARG A 931 30.41 -47.34 -24.99
C ARG A 931 31.66 -47.68 -25.81
N GLU A 932 31.50 -48.07 -27.07
CA GLU A 932 32.60 -48.38 -27.99
C GLU A 932 33.41 -47.13 -28.36
N PHE A 933 32.76 -46.01 -28.67
CA PHE A 933 33.39 -44.70 -28.87
C PHE A 933 34.17 -44.26 -27.62
N GLN A 934 33.52 -44.31 -26.45
CA GLN A 934 34.14 -43.96 -25.17
C GLN A 934 35.38 -44.83 -24.89
N ARG A 935 35.28 -46.15 -25.12
CA ARG A 935 36.42 -47.08 -24.97
C ARG A 935 37.58 -46.75 -25.90
N TYR A 936 37.31 -46.36 -27.15
CA TYR A 936 38.35 -46.06 -28.13
C TYR A 936 39.14 -44.80 -27.75
N TYR A 937 38.45 -43.74 -27.30
CA TYR A 937 39.07 -42.47 -26.87
C TYR A 937 39.45 -42.42 -25.37
N GLY A 938 39.47 -43.56 -24.67
CA GLY A 938 39.88 -43.62 -23.26
C GLY A 938 38.93 -42.93 -22.27
N LEU A 939 37.72 -42.56 -22.70
CA LEU A 939 36.69 -41.98 -21.85
C LEU A 939 36.07 -43.05 -20.94
N LYS A 940 35.35 -42.61 -19.89
CA LYS A 940 34.53 -43.50 -19.06
C LYS A 940 33.44 -44.14 -19.93
N MET A 941 33.44 -45.48 -20.01
CA MET A 941 32.47 -46.27 -20.78
C MET A 941 31.09 -46.30 -20.10
N THR A 942 30.43 -45.16 -19.96
CA THR A 942 29.10 -45.01 -19.31
C THR A 942 27.96 -45.48 -20.20
N GLY A 943 28.12 -45.40 -21.54
CA GLY A 943 27.04 -45.59 -22.51
C GLY A 943 26.08 -44.41 -22.62
N VAL A 944 26.33 -43.34 -21.87
CA VAL A 944 25.61 -42.06 -21.89
C VAL A 944 26.43 -41.07 -22.70
N ALA A 945 25.83 -40.42 -23.68
CA ALA A 945 26.45 -39.29 -24.38
C ALA A 945 26.38 -38.04 -23.50
N SER A 946 27.28 -37.99 -22.51
CA SER A 946 27.57 -36.85 -21.66
C SER A 946 28.22 -35.70 -22.44
N GLN A 947 28.24 -34.49 -21.89
CA GLN A 947 28.93 -33.36 -22.53
C GLN A 947 30.42 -33.65 -22.79
N GLU A 948 31.11 -34.40 -21.92
CA GLU A 948 32.48 -34.91 -22.16
C GLU A 948 32.55 -35.76 -23.44
N THR A 949 31.57 -36.64 -23.66
CA THR A 949 31.47 -37.49 -24.84
C THR A 949 31.16 -36.67 -26.10
N LEU A 950 30.23 -35.72 -26.02
CA LEU A 950 29.84 -34.83 -27.12
C LEU A 950 30.99 -33.91 -27.54
N ASN A 951 31.65 -33.26 -26.59
CA ASN A 951 32.84 -32.44 -26.82
C ASN A 951 33.96 -33.27 -27.48
N LYS A 952 34.13 -34.54 -27.08
CA LYS A 952 35.13 -35.40 -27.73
C LYS A 952 34.76 -35.71 -29.17
N ILE A 953 33.50 -36.07 -29.45
CA ILE A 953 32.98 -36.28 -30.82
C ILE A 953 33.24 -35.03 -31.69
N GLU A 954 32.91 -33.84 -31.20
CA GLU A 954 33.13 -32.59 -31.91
C GLU A 954 34.62 -32.29 -32.13
N SER A 955 35.48 -32.52 -31.13
CA SER A 955 36.93 -32.31 -31.25
C SER A 955 37.59 -33.19 -32.32
N VAL A 956 37.08 -34.42 -32.52
CA VAL A 956 37.58 -35.32 -33.58
C VAL A 956 37.01 -34.91 -34.93
N LEU A 957 35.70 -34.61 -35.02
CA LEU A 957 35.06 -34.15 -36.25
C LEU A 957 35.67 -32.86 -36.80
N SER A 958 36.05 -31.93 -35.92
CA SER A 958 36.63 -30.63 -36.26
C SER A 958 38.13 -30.68 -36.62
N SER A 959 38.79 -31.83 -36.50
CA SER A 959 40.23 -32.00 -36.80
C SER A 959 40.66 -31.34 -38.11
N PRO A 960 41.78 -30.59 -38.15
CA PRO A 960 42.29 -29.99 -39.37
C PRO A 960 42.93 -31.02 -40.33
N LEU A 961 43.06 -32.28 -39.92
CA LEU A 961 43.61 -33.38 -40.72
C LEU A 961 42.50 -34.33 -41.19
N ARG A 962 41.53 -33.76 -41.92
CA ARG A 962 40.40 -34.43 -42.58
C ARG A 962 40.24 -33.87 -44.01
N ASN A 963 39.53 -34.60 -44.87
CA ASN A 963 39.34 -34.21 -46.26
C ASN A 963 38.70 -32.81 -46.41
N GLY A 964 39.21 -32.04 -47.37
CA GLY A 964 38.78 -30.67 -47.66
C GLY A 964 39.54 -29.58 -46.89
N GLN A 965 40.32 -29.92 -45.86
CA GLN A 965 41.00 -28.93 -45.01
C GLN A 965 42.42 -28.58 -45.50
N HIS A 966 42.94 -27.44 -45.05
CA HIS A 966 44.33 -27.04 -45.25
C HIS A 966 45.04 -26.89 -43.88
N HIS A 967 46.13 -27.61 -43.67
CA HIS A 967 46.94 -27.49 -42.45
C HIS A 967 48.41 -27.84 -42.70
N GLU A 968 49.34 -27.20 -41.99
CA GLU A 968 50.77 -27.46 -42.17
C GLU A 968 51.15 -28.89 -41.82
N SER A 969 50.59 -29.43 -40.73
CA SER A 969 50.81 -30.82 -40.29
C SER A 969 50.37 -31.87 -41.33
N ALA A 970 49.53 -31.51 -42.31
CA ALA A 970 49.17 -32.40 -43.41
C ALA A 970 50.35 -32.70 -44.34
N ILE A 971 51.39 -31.84 -44.37
CA ILE A 971 52.66 -32.12 -45.06
C ILE A 971 53.39 -33.25 -44.35
N GLN A 972 53.62 -33.10 -43.03
CA GLN A 972 54.34 -34.10 -42.24
C GLN A 972 53.60 -35.45 -42.21
N LEU A 973 52.26 -35.43 -42.09
CA LEU A 973 51.43 -36.63 -42.17
C LEU A 973 51.67 -37.42 -43.48
N LYS A 974 51.76 -36.74 -44.62
CA LYS A 974 52.00 -37.38 -45.92
C LYS A 974 53.40 -37.98 -46.03
N ILE A 975 54.40 -37.32 -45.45
CA ILE A 975 55.78 -37.83 -45.36
C ILE A 975 55.77 -39.10 -44.51
N ASN A 976 55.22 -39.02 -43.30
CA ASN A 976 55.08 -40.13 -42.36
C ASN A 976 54.36 -41.34 -42.96
N LEU A 977 53.18 -41.15 -43.55
CA LEU A 977 52.44 -42.20 -44.25
C LEU A 977 53.26 -42.84 -45.38
N SER A 978 54.02 -42.03 -46.13
CA SER A 978 54.84 -42.53 -47.24
C SER A 978 56.05 -43.36 -46.76
N LEU A 979 56.64 -43.01 -45.60
CA LEU A 979 57.67 -43.83 -44.95
C LEU A 979 57.10 -45.18 -44.48
N LEU A 980 55.86 -45.19 -43.99
CA LEU A 980 55.12 -46.40 -43.58
C LEU A 980 54.51 -47.18 -44.78
N GLY A 981 54.83 -46.81 -46.02
CA GLY A 981 54.39 -47.50 -47.25
C GLY A 981 53.07 -46.99 -47.85
N PHE A 982 52.32 -46.13 -47.16
CA PHE A 982 51.04 -45.55 -47.57
C PHE A 982 51.24 -44.27 -48.40
N HIS A 983 52.02 -44.37 -49.49
CA HIS A 983 52.49 -43.22 -50.28
C HIS A 983 51.36 -42.33 -50.82
N VAL A 984 51.41 -41.02 -50.49
CA VAL A 984 50.37 -40.04 -50.87
C VAL A 984 50.78 -39.18 -52.07
N SER A 985 52.00 -38.61 -52.06
CA SER A 985 52.52 -37.69 -53.07
C SER A 985 54.03 -37.51 -52.90
N ASN A 986 54.76 -37.33 -54.00
CA ASN A 986 56.18 -36.93 -53.96
C ASN A 986 56.38 -35.46 -53.55
N ASN A 987 55.35 -34.62 -53.76
CA ASN A 987 55.32 -33.21 -53.37
C ASN A 987 54.14 -33.01 -52.40
N PRO A 988 54.36 -33.12 -51.08
CA PRO A 988 53.30 -32.97 -50.07
C PRO A 988 52.93 -31.49 -49.85
N THR A 989 51.64 -31.18 -49.96
CA THR A 989 51.06 -29.83 -49.74
C THR A 989 50.30 -29.74 -48.40
N THR A 990 49.88 -28.55 -47.99
CA THR A 990 49.01 -28.36 -46.81
C THR A 990 47.57 -28.88 -47.00
N TYR A 991 47.10 -29.04 -48.25
CA TYR A 991 45.74 -29.50 -48.55
C TYR A 991 45.55 -30.99 -48.26
N TYR A 992 44.72 -31.34 -47.29
CA TYR A 992 44.30 -32.72 -47.05
C TYR A 992 43.15 -33.06 -48.01
N GLY A 993 43.49 -33.66 -49.15
CA GLY A 993 42.52 -34.04 -50.20
C GLY A 993 42.12 -35.52 -50.17
N PRO A 994 41.25 -35.96 -51.10
CA PRO A 994 40.70 -37.33 -51.12
C PRO A 994 41.75 -38.46 -51.21
N MET A 995 42.91 -38.19 -51.85
CA MET A 995 44.02 -39.15 -51.89
C MET A 995 44.74 -39.27 -50.53
N THR A 996 44.78 -38.20 -49.73
CA THR A 996 45.33 -38.24 -48.36
C THR A 996 44.37 -39.00 -47.44
N GLU A 997 43.08 -38.71 -47.53
CA GLU A 997 42.02 -39.43 -46.83
C GLU A 997 42.06 -40.93 -47.12
N ARG A 998 42.18 -41.32 -48.40
CA ARG A 998 42.31 -42.72 -48.81
C ARG A 998 43.49 -43.42 -48.12
N ARG A 999 44.68 -42.79 -48.12
CA ARG A 999 45.87 -43.39 -47.48
C ARG A 999 45.76 -43.45 -45.97
N VAL A 1000 45.07 -42.51 -45.32
CA VAL A 1000 44.75 -42.61 -43.89
C VAL A 1000 43.75 -43.72 -43.61
N ARG A 1001 42.71 -43.91 -44.44
CA ARG A 1001 41.80 -45.07 -44.31
C ARG A 1001 42.52 -46.41 -44.52
N GLU A 1002 43.40 -46.49 -45.52
CA GLU A 1002 44.26 -47.68 -45.74
C GLU A 1002 45.18 -47.95 -44.55
N PHE A 1003 45.83 -46.92 -44.00
CA PHE A 1003 46.67 -47.03 -42.80
C PHE A 1003 45.86 -47.46 -41.56
N GLN A 1004 44.70 -46.83 -41.31
CA GLN A 1004 43.81 -47.18 -40.20
C GLN A 1004 43.36 -48.64 -40.30
N SER A 1005 42.94 -49.07 -41.49
CA SER A 1005 42.52 -50.44 -41.75
C SER A 1005 43.64 -51.46 -41.59
N ALA A 1006 44.90 -51.10 -41.92
CA ALA A 1006 46.04 -52.00 -41.79
C ALA A 1006 46.48 -52.21 -40.33
N HIS A 1007 46.18 -51.27 -39.43
CA HIS A 1007 46.62 -51.28 -38.03
C HIS A 1007 45.48 -51.49 -37.01
N GLY A 1008 44.28 -51.86 -37.47
CA GLY A 1008 43.14 -52.14 -36.61
C GLY A 1008 42.53 -50.91 -35.93
N LEU A 1009 42.72 -49.72 -36.52
CA LEU A 1009 42.12 -48.47 -36.06
C LEU A 1009 40.72 -48.28 -36.68
N ILE A 1010 39.94 -47.34 -36.14
CA ILE A 1010 38.65 -46.97 -36.72
C ILE A 1010 38.87 -46.25 -38.06
N VAL A 1011 38.26 -46.77 -39.12
CA VAL A 1011 38.53 -46.35 -40.51
C VAL A 1011 37.67 -45.15 -40.91
N ASN A 1012 37.96 -43.99 -40.30
CA ASN A 1012 37.21 -42.75 -40.49
C ASN A 1012 37.83 -41.78 -41.52
N GLY A 1013 39.10 -41.95 -41.90
CA GLY A 1013 39.81 -41.08 -42.85
C GLY A 1013 40.25 -39.73 -42.28
N ILE A 1014 40.12 -39.53 -40.98
CA ILE A 1014 40.61 -38.39 -40.20
C ILE A 1014 41.89 -38.83 -39.49
N ALA A 1015 42.99 -38.06 -39.61
CA ALA A 1015 44.16 -38.30 -38.78
C ALA A 1015 43.95 -37.69 -37.38
N ASP A 1016 43.16 -38.40 -36.58
CA ASP A 1016 42.90 -38.12 -35.16
C ASP A 1016 44.13 -38.44 -34.27
N GLU A 1017 44.04 -38.10 -32.98
CA GLU A 1017 45.15 -38.27 -32.03
C GLU A 1017 45.65 -39.72 -31.91
N ILE A 1018 44.76 -40.70 -32.06
CA ILE A 1018 45.08 -42.14 -31.97
C ILE A 1018 45.76 -42.60 -33.27
N THR A 1019 45.26 -42.14 -34.41
CA THR A 1019 45.87 -42.36 -35.73
C THR A 1019 47.27 -41.74 -35.80
N LEU A 1020 47.44 -40.50 -35.31
CA LEU A 1020 48.73 -39.82 -35.25
C LEU A 1020 49.69 -40.49 -34.26
N ALA A 1021 49.21 -40.89 -33.08
CA ALA A 1021 50.02 -41.64 -32.11
C ALA A 1021 50.48 -42.98 -32.69
N LYS A 1022 49.62 -43.72 -33.40
CA LYS A 1022 50.00 -44.98 -34.04
C LYS A 1022 50.96 -44.80 -35.21
N ILE A 1023 50.86 -43.70 -35.96
CA ILE A 1023 51.86 -43.31 -36.96
C ILE A 1023 53.20 -43.03 -36.28
N ALA A 1024 53.22 -42.32 -35.15
CA ALA A 1024 54.45 -42.02 -34.40
C ALA A 1024 55.04 -43.23 -33.64
N GLU A 1025 54.24 -44.26 -33.34
CA GLU A 1025 54.70 -45.53 -32.74
C GLU A 1025 55.46 -46.42 -33.74
N LEU A 1026 55.24 -46.22 -35.04
CA LEU A 1026 55.74 -47.08 -36.12
C LEU A 1026 56.92 -46.47 -36.92
N LEU A 1027 57.38 -45.27 -36.54
CA LEU A 1027 58.45 -44.49 -37.20
C LEU A 1027 59.74 -44.45 -36.34
#